data_AF-A0A947EA69-F1
#
_entry.id   AF-A0A947EA69-F1
#
_cell.length_a   1.000
_cell.length_b   1.000
_cell.length_c   1.000
_cell.angle_alpha   90.00
_cell.angle_beta   90.00
_cell.angle_gamma   90.00
#
_symmetry.space_group_name_H-M   'P 1'
#
loop_
_entity.id
_entity.type
_entity.pdbx_description
1 polymer ?
#
loop_
_entity_poly.entity_id
_entity_poly.type
_entity_poly.pdbx_seq_one_letter_code
_entity_poly.pdbx_strand_id
1 'polypeptide(L)'
;MNVTLPTTLIVALIAAAGFAHDGHHPDDRSDERRMQPPPGHRAMEIVDLPEPTVSIRVEGEYRVITSNSLPDHPIGTFPNPHNPNALRSLNREFRIPLHPRRADRPTRSSPEFGIALNGIIFDAGTGEFWTASGERGRSEWNYDAASANNQHRFGVDFNHGHVQPTGKYHYHGVPTALLESRRADHVHDGHAQVMIQLGWAFDGFPVYAPFGPEDPNDPSSDIVELSSSYRLRQGHRPAPPDGPGGAYDGTYSADYEYVEGVGDLDASNGRTGVTPEFPDGTYYYVITDAYPSVPRTWVGTPGPDVARRGPGRGPRDIGPPPAGDNAPPTRRPSRGSSGVVAPDARSVNPAFFIEDALAAPIVTEERTLADGTKALCYVIRTYSEPQEHEMGPWAPTHIEDGAEKGGIWLHEGEVHDVDGPFVRDIAEFYDDPKWRLHREDGSIRVTDTKEAFEAAARPDVDPRYNNHVVEGRPEWLDRNVFVYVIPVQPSYQKEPTFIGRPRRGSDRGARLGGPPPRGRVGDDGPRRRVGDGGPPPRPRDRGAGGPPRGGPGQTVLGIAFNGVNFEPPAPVDAILAAYTLAPFDDAGGHINPHNGYHYHAVTGHTKEIAQPDGHAPMIGYAMDGYGLFAHTSEDGSVPTDLDECGGHSDGIRGYHYHAGAAGENRIIRAFRGIPGTMSVERPAPRSQPDE
;
A
#
# COMPACT_ATOMS: atom_id res chain seq x y z
N MET A 1 -9.60 -53.71 -15.89
CA MET A 1 -10.11 -53.94 -14.52
C MET A 1 -10.61 -52.60 -14.02
N ASN A 2 -11.93 -52.43 -13.96
CA ASN A 2 -12.59 -51.22 -13.45
C ASN A 2 -12.73 -51.35 -11.94
N VAL A 3 -12.32 -50.32 -11.20
CA VAL A 3 -12.80 -50.07 -9.84
C VAL A 3 -13.11 -48.58 -9.72
N THR A 4 -14.39 -48.25 -9.82
CA THR A 4 -15.01 -47.00 -9.40
C THR A 4 -15.61 -47.20 -8.02
N LEU A 5 -15.31 -46.32 -7.06
CA LEU A 5 -16.17 -46.04 -5.90
C LEU A 5 -16.08 -44.54 -5.53
N PRO A 6 -17.15 -43.95 -4.96
CA PRO A 6 -17.47 -42.52 -5.06
C PRO A 6 -17.23 -41.73 -3.76
N THR A 7 -17.07 -40.42 -3.88
CA THR A 7 -17.12 -39.49 -2.74
C THR A 7 -18.47 -38.77 -2.73
N THR A 8 -19.24 -38.98 -1.67
CA THR A 8 -20.53 -38.35 -1.39
C THR A 8 -20.31 -36.97 -0.77
N LEU A 9 -20.86 -35.92 -1.39
CA LEU A 9 -20.98 -34.58 -0.80
C LEU A 9 -22.40 -34.41 -0.26
N ILE A 10 -22.54 -34.20 1.05
CA ILE A 10 -23.82 -33.89 1.70
C ILE A 10 -24.04 -32.39 1.62
N VAL A 11 -25.06 -31.97 0.87
CA VAL A 11 -25.63 -30.61 0.88
C VAL A 11 -26.91 -30.67 1.72
N ALA A 12 -26.96 -29.96 2.84
CA ALA A 12 -28.17 -29.79 3.63
C ALA A 12 -28.87 -28.49 3.25
N LEU A 13 -29.93 -28.62 2.44
CA LEU A 13 -30.96 -27.60 2.20
C LEU A 13 -32.03 -27.75 3.28
N ILE A 14 -32.35 -26.68 4.01
CA ILE A 14 -33.59 -26.58 4.79
C ILE A 14 -34.35 -25.35 4.31
N ALA A 15 -35.45 -25.61 3.61
CA ALA A 15 -36.53 -24.65 3.38
C ALA A 15 -37.72 -25.06 4.25
N ALA A 16 -38.34 -24.11 4.94
CA ALA A 16 -39.69 -24.27 5.48
C ALA A 16 -40.43 -22.92 5.45
N ALA A 17 -41.60 -22.95 4.82
CA ALA A 17 -42.54 -21.85 4.63
C ALA A 17 -43.30 -21.50 5.92
N GLY A 18 -43.82 -20.27 5.98
CA GLY A 18 -44.37 -19.66 7.19
C GLY A 18 -45.82 -19.97 7.54
N PHE A 19 -46.28 -19.35 8.63
CA PHE A 19 -47.69 -19.09 8.95
C PHE A 19 -47.80 -17.79 9.76
N ALA A 20 -48.86 -17.03 9.48
CA ALA A 20 -49.21 -15.74 10.05
C ALA A 20 -49.88 -15.84 11.43
N HIS A 21 -49.89 -14.73 12.17
CA HIS A 21 -50.94 -14.44 13.15
C HIS A 21 -51.19 -12.92 13.27
N ASP A 22 -52.46 -12.54 13.10
CA ASP A 22 -53.04 -11.20 13.24
C ASP A 22 -53.18 -10.73 14.70
N GLY A 23 -53.21 -9.41 14.93
CA GLY A 23 -53.93 -8.83 16.07
C GLY A 23 -53.64 -7.39 16.52
N HIS A 24 -54.37 -6.43 15.92
CA HIS A 24 -54.93 -5.17 16.47
C HIS A 24 -54.28 -3.76 16.25
N HIS A 25 -55.08 -2.92 15.56
CA HIS A 25 -55.07 -1.49 15.16
C HIS A 25 -55.31 -0.50 16.37
N PRO A 26 -55.37 0.88 16.24
CA PRO A 26 -55.53 1.72 15.03
C PRO A 26 -54.75 3.06 14.89
N ASP A 27 -54.82 3.58 13.64
CA ASP A 27 -54.85 4.98 13.12
C ASP A 27 -53.82 6.04 13.55
N ASP A 28 -53.04 6.53 12.58
CA ASP A 28 -53.12 7.95 12.19
C ASP A 28 -52.74 8.15 10.71
N ARG A 29 -53.57 8.90 9.97
CA ARG A 29 -53.33 9.35 8.59
C ARG A 29 -53.06 10.85 8.63
N SER A 30 -51.92 11.31 8.13
CA SER A 30 -51.86 12.62 7.47
C SER A 30 -50.69 12.76 6.49
N ASP A 31 -51.06 12.92 5.21
CA ASP A 31 -50.44 13.70 4.13
C ASP A 31 -48.90 13.81 4.02
N GLU A 32 -48.32 12.95 3.19
CA GLU A 32 -47.09 13.30 2.45
C GLU A 32 -47.44 13.74 1.03
N ARG A 33 -47.31 15.05 0.80
CA ARG A 33 -47.23 15.63 -0.55
C ARG A 33 -45.95 15.15 -1.23
N ARG A 34 -46.15 14.26 -2.19
CA ARG A 34 -45.25 13.81 -3.25
C ARG A 34 -44.37 14.95 -3.83
N MET A 35 -43.09 14.96 -3.47
CA MET A 35 -42.05 15.72 -4.20
C MET A 35 -41.51 14.80 -5.31
N GLN A 36 -41.83 15.09 -6.57
CA GLN A 36 -41.20 14.40 -7.70
C GLN A 36 -39.75 14.91 -7.88
N PRO A 37 -38.76 14.03 -8.08
CA PRO A 37 -37.42 14.46 -8.46
C PRO A 37 -37.40 14.93 -9.93
N PRO A 38 -36.51 15.87 -10.30
CA PRO A 38 -36.43 16.41 -11.65
C PRO A 38 -35.95 15.36 -12.66
N PRO A 39 -36.37 15.46 -13.94
CA PRO A 39 -35.99 14.51 -14.98
C PRO A 39 -34.57 14.80 -15.45
N GLY A 40 -33.63 13.88 -15.24
CA GLY A 40 -32.26 14.10 -15.69
C GLY A 40 -31.17 13.12 -15.30
N HIS A 41 -31.48 11.92 -14.80
CA HIS A 41 -30.50 10.83 -14.74
C HIS A 41 -31.13 9.58 -15.34
N ARG A 42 -30.67 9.20 -16.54
CA ARG A 42 -30.85 7.82 -16.99
C ARG A 42 -30.12 6.97 -15.96
N ALA A 43 -30.88 6.20 -15.19
CA ALA A 43 -30.33 5.06 -14.47
C ALA A 43 -29.53 4.23 -15.49
N MET A 44 -28.24 4.03 -15.23
CA MET A 44 -27.45 3.12 -16.05
C MET A 44 -28.11 1.74 -15.96
N GLU A 45 -28.40 1.12 -17.11
CA GLU A 45 -28.80 -0.28 -17.14
C GLU A 45 -27.73 -1.10 -16.41
N ILE A 46 -28.15 -1.83 -15.37
CA ILE A 46 -27.35 -2.91 -14.81
C ILE A 46 -27.23 -3.94 -15.96
N VAL A 47 -26.10 -3.96 -16.63
CA VAL A 47 -25.79 -5.00 -17.61
C VAL A 47 -25.55 -6.27 -16.82
N ASP A 48 -26.49 -7.21 -16.88
CA ASP A 48 -26.32 -8.55 -16.34
C ASP A 48 -25.26 -9.27 -17.19
N LEU A 49 -24.03 -9.35 -16.70
CA LEU A 49 -22.92 -10.00 -17.39
C LEU A 49 -22.99 -11.52 -17.13
N PRO A 50 -22.73 -12.37 -18.14
CA PRO A 50 -22.62 -13.80 -17.91
C PRO A 50 -21.41 -14.12 -17.02
N GLU A 51 -21.41 -15.30 -16.41
CA GLU A 51 -20.25 -15.81 -15.69
C GLU A 51 -18.99 -15.85 -16.57
N PRO A 52 -17.80 -15.56 -16.02
CA PRO A 52 -16.52 -15.74 -16.72
C PRO A 52 -16.35 -17.18 -17.24
N THR A 53 -15.92 -17.31 -18.49
CA THR A 53 -15.67 -18.63 -19.09
C THR A 53 -14.36 -18.62 -19.87
N VAL A 54 -13.57 -19.67 -19.66
CA VAL A 54 -12.38 -20.01 -20.43
C VAL A 54 -12.32 -21.52 -20.65
N SER A 55 -11.98 -21.94 -21.85
CA SER A 55 -11.76 -23.33 -22.21
C SER A 55 -10.42 -23.43 -22.94
N ILE A 56 -9.57 -24.33 -22.47
CA ILE A 56 -8.29 -24.66 -23.11
C ILE A 56 -8.37 -26.12 -23.53
N ARG A 57 -8.17 -26.38 -24.83
CA ARG A 57 -8.21 -27.72 -25.40
C ARG A 57 -7.14 -27.87 -26.47
N VAL A 58 -6.78 -29.11 -26.79
CA VAL A 58 -5.83 -29.40 -27.86
C VAL A 58 -6.58 -29.82 -29.12
N GLU A 59 -6.24 -29.20 -30.26
CA GLU A 59 -6.69 -29.59 -31.59
C GLU A 59 -5.50 -29.72 -32.55
N GLY A 60 -5.05 -30.95 -32.79
CA GLY A 60 -3.86 -31.19 -33.61
C GLY A 60 -2.64 -30.50 -33.01
N GLU A 61 -1.94 -29.69 -33.82
CA GLU A 61 -0.72 -28.96 -33.43
C GLU A 61 -0.98 -27.66 -32.65
N TYR A 62 -2.22 -27.44 -32.18
CA TYR A 62 -2.62 -26.19 -31.55
C TYR A 62 -3.27 -26.39 -30.19
N ARG A 63 -2.92 -25.51 -29.24
CA ARG A 63 -3.72 -25.18 -28.07
C ARG A 63 -4.79 -24.18 -28.50
N VAL A 64 -6.05 -24.59 -28.41
CA VAL A 64 -7.21 -23.75 -28.71
C VAL A 64 -7.76 -23.20 -27.40
N ILE A 65 -7.74 -21.87 -27.26
CA ILE A 65 -8.26 -21.16 -26.08
C ILE A 65 -9.48 -20.36 -26.49
N THR A 66 -10.63 -20.70 -25.92
CA THR A 66 -11.90 -19.99 -26.10
C THR A 66 -12.25 -19.28 -24.79
N SER A 67 -12.54 -17.98 -24.83
CA SER A 67 -12.93 -17.21 -23.64
C SER A 67 -14.01 -16.17 -23.96
N ASN A 68 -14.86 -15.87 -22.99
CA ASN A 68 -15.77 -14.72 -23.06
C ASN A 68 -15.13 -13.39 -22.62
N SER A 69 -13.82 -13.36 -22.37
CA SER A 69 -13.03 -12.17 -22.01
C SER A 69 -13.53 -11.43 -20.75
N LEU A 70 -14.19 -12.15 -19.84
CA LEU A 70 -14.55 -11.63 -18.53
C LEU A 70 -13.57 -12.15 -17.47
N PRO A 71 -13.14 -11.30 -16.52
CA PRO A 71 -12.21 -11.69 -15.47
C PRO A 71 -12.93 -12.56 -14.43
N ASP A 72 -12.25 -13.60 -13.95
CA ASP A 72 -12.67 -14.50 -12.88
C ASP A 72 -12.21 -14.03 -11.48
N HIS A 73 -11.68 -12.82 -11.40
CA HIS A 73 -11.21 -12.17 -10.19
C HIS A 73 -11.75 -10.74 -10.10
N PRO A 74 -11.69 -10.10 -8.93
CA PRO A 74 -12.06 -8.70 -8.78
C PRO A 74 -11.25 -7.79 -9.73
N ILE A 75 -11.92 -6.79 -10.29
CA ILE A 75 -11.30 -5.73 -11.11
C ILE A 75 -11.68 -4.36 -10.55
N GLY A 76 -11.05 -3.31 -11.07
CA GLY A 76 -11.45 -1.94 -10.79
C GLY A 76 -12.91 -1.66 -11.16
N THR A 77 -13.50 -0.60 -10.59
CA THR A 77 -14.85 -0.16 -10.96
C THR A 77 -14.81 0.47 -12.35
N PHE A 78 -15.53 -0.11 -13.32
CA PHE A 78 -15.70 0.43 -14.67
C PHE A 78 -17.18 0.50 -15.05
N PRO A 79 -17.67 1.62 -15.63
CA PRO A 79 -16.92 2.82 -15.97
C PRO A 79 -16.59 3.70 -14.76
N ASN A 80 -15.55 4.52 -14.86
CA ASN A 80 -15.13 5.53 -13.87
C ASN A 80 -14.62 6.82 -14.58
N PRO A 81 -14.30 7.91 -13.84
CA PRO A 81 -13.85 9.17 -14.46
C PRO A 81 -12.58 9.07 -15.32
N HIS A 82 -11.70 8.09 -15.05
CA HIS A 82 -10.45 7.87 -15.80
C HIS A 82 -10.62 6.86 -16.93
N ASN A 83 -11.64 5.99 -16.86
CA ASN A 83 -12.01 5.06 -17.92
C ASN A 83 -13.54 4.98 -18.06
N PRO A 84 -14.14 5.67 -19.04
CA PRO A 84 -15.60 5.73 -19.21
C PRO A 84 -16.20 4.48 -19.86
N ASN A 85 -15.40 3.44 -20.13
CA ASN A 85 -15.86 2.25 -20.84
C ASN A 85 -16.44 1.23 -19.86
N ALA A 86 -17.57 0.61 -20.24
CA ALA A 86 -18.19 -0.46 -19.46
C ALA A 86 -17.74 -1.83 -19.95
N LEU A 87 -17.53 -2.75 -19.02
CA LEU A 87 -17.15 -4.14 -19.29
C LEU A 87 -18.22 -4.84 -20.14
N ARG A 88 -17.79 -5.67 -21.11
CA ARG A 88 -18.68 -6.51 -21.92
C ARG A 88 -18.08 -7.90 -22.14
N SER A 89 -18.95 -8.89 -22.16
CA SER A 89 -18.60 -10.24 -22.60
C SER A 89 -18.26 -10.23 -24.10
N LEU A 90 -17.08 -10.75 -24.45
CA LEU A 90 -16.58 -10.87 -25.81
C LEU A 90 -16.05 -12.29 -26.04
N ASN A 91 -16.79 -13.09 -26.81
CA ASN A 91 -16.35 -14.44 -27.16
C ASN A 91 -15.21 -14.40 -28.17
N ARG A 92 -14.07 -14.99 -27.80
CA ARG A 92 -12.86 -15.05 -28.59
C ARG A 92 -12.31 -16.47 -28.61
N GLU A 93 -11.71 -16.84 -29.72
CA GLU A 93 -10.98 -18.10 -29.89
C GLU A 93 -9.58 -17.79 -30.42
N PHE A 94 -8.57 -18.46 -29.87
CA PHE A 94 -7.18 -18.36 -30.28
C PHE A 94 -6.60 -19.74 -30.51
N ARG A 95 -5.97 -19.95 -31.67
CA ARG A 95 -5.17 -21.15 -31.96
C ARG A 95 -3.68 -20.83 -31.77
N ILE A 96 -3.14 -21.29 -30.66
CA ILE A 96 -1.75 -21.07 -30.23
C ILE A 96 -0.94 -22.33 -30.53
N PRO A 97 0.29 -22.24 -31.10
CA PRO A 97 1.12 -23.42 -31.34
C PRO A 97 1.32 -24.26 -30.06
N LEU A 98 1.08 -25.57 -30.14
CA LEU A 98 1.31 -26.48 -29.00
C LEU A 98 2.80 -26.74 -28.77
N HIS A 99 3.57 -26.78 -29.87
CA HIS A 99 5.01 -26.96 -29.90
C HIS A 99 5.67 -25.70 -30.50
N PRO A 100 5.97 -24.68 -29.68
CA PRO A 100 6.52 -23.43 -30.16
C PRO A 100 7.88 -23.65 -30.84
N ARG A 101 8.14 -22.90 -31.91
CA ARG A 101 9.42 -22.93 -32.63
C ARG A 101 9.99 -21.53 -32.66
N ARG A 102 11.24 -21.38 -32.21
CA ARG A 102 11.99 -20.13 -32.35
C ARG A 102 12.03 -19.70 -33.81
N ALA A 103 11.76 -18.43 -34.05
CA ALA A 103 11.90 -17.78 -35.35
C ALA A 103 13.35 -17.32 -35.56
N ASP A 104 13.73 -17.08 -36.82
CA ASP A 104 15.07 -16.57 -37.17
C ASP A 104 15.39 -15.21 -36.52
N ARG A 105 14.34 -14.43 -36.21
CA ARG A 105 14.43 -13.15 -35.51
C ARG A 105 13.17 -12.91 -34.68
N PRO A 106 13.27 -12.27 -33.51
CA PRO A 106 12.10 -11.86 -32.76
C PRO A 106 11.16 -10.97 -33.60
N THR A 107 9.86 -11.13 -33.39
CA THR A 107 8.81 -10.39 -34.10
C THR A 107 8.04 -9.52 -33.13
N ARG A 108 7.78 -8.25 -33.48
CA ARG A 108 7.04 -7.32 -32.59
C ARG A 108 5.60 -7.78 -32.40
N SER A 109 5.15 -7.85 -31.14
CA SER A 109 3.73 -8.04 -30.81
C SER A 109 2.95 -6.74 -31.06
N SER A 110 1.66 -6.81 -31.43
CA SER A 110 0.87 -5.58 -31.64
C SER A 110 -0.65 -5.81 -31.68
N PRO A 111 -1.43 -5.20 -30.77
CA PRO A 111 -1.06 -4.91 -29.37
C PRO A 111 -1.09 -6.18 -28.51
N GLU A 112 -1.83 -7.20 -28.92
CA GLU A 112 -2.07 -8.40 -28.13
C GLU A 112 -0.84 -9.33 -28.20
N PHE A 113 -0.25 -9.65 -27.05
CA PHE A 113 0.94 -10.49 -26.92
C PHE A 113 0.60 -11.95 -26.61
N GLY A 114 -0.36 -12.16 -25.72
CA GLY A 114 -0.74 -13.47 -25.24
C GLY A 114 -2.08 -13.45 -24.52
N ILE A 115 -2.42 -14.58 -23.93
CA ILE A 115 -3.65 -14.77 -23.17
C ILE A 115 -3.33 -15.45 -21.85
N ALA A 116 -3.87 -14.88 -20.78
CA ALA A 116 -3.80 -15.41 -19.43
C ALA A 116 -4.62 -16.69 -19.30
N LEU A 117 -4.32 -17.51 -18.29
CA LEU A 117 -5.03 -18.76 -18.03
C LEU A 117 -6.51 -18.56 -17.72
N ASN A 118 -6.91 -17.38 -17.24
CA ASN A 118 -8.32 -17.02 -17.06
C ASN A 118 -9.01 -16.46 -18.32
N GLY A 119 -8.30 -16.41 -19.46
CA GLY A 119 -8.85 -15.98 -20.73
C GLY A 119 -8.77 -14.47 -21.03
N ILE A 120 -8.16 -13.68 -20.14
CA ILE A 120 -7.91 -12.25 -20.37
C ILE A 120 -6.61 -12.04 -21.16
N ILE A 121 -6.60 -11.04 -22.03
CA ILE A 121 -5.47 -10.77 -22.94
C ILE A 121 -4.39 -9.95 -22.24
N PHE A 122 -3.13 -10.29 -22.51
CA PHE A 122 -1.97 -9.44 -22.25
C PHE A 122 -1.72 -8.54 -23.47
N ASP A 123 -1.91 -7.23 -23.32
CA ASP A 123 -1.60 -6.24 -24.37
C ASP A 123 -0.24 -5.60 -24.09
N ALA A 124 0.72 -5.86 -24.99
CA ALA A 124 2.09 -5.36 -24.96
C ALA A 124 2.24 -3.90 -25.39
N GLY A 125 1.16 -3.15 -25.56
CA GLY A 125 1.25 -1.77 -25.98
C GLY A 125 -0.11 -1.17 -26.19
N THR A 126 -0.11 0.14 -26.37
CA THR A 126 -1.33 0.92 -26.54
C THR A 126 -1.57 1.19 -28.03
N GLY A 127 -2.82 1.53 -28.39
CA GLY A 127 -3.13 2.06 -29.71
C GLY A 127 -2.71 3.53 -29.87
N GLU A 128 -2.21 4.12 -28.79
CA GLU A 128 -1.93 5.53 -28.61
C GLU A 128 -0.46 5.81 -28.88
N PHE A 129 -0.24 6.77 -29.78
CA PHE A 129 1.09 7.22 -30.19
C PHE A 129 1.14 8.73 -30.09
N TRP A 130 2.29 9.27 -29.69
CA TRP A 130 2.55 10.69 -29.86
C TRP A 130 2.84 11.00 -31.33
N THR A 131 2.18 12.02 -31.86
CA THR A 131 2.44 12.58 -33.20
C THR A 131 2.50 14.10 -33.11
N ALA A 132 3.41 14.72 -33.86
CA ALA A 132 3.55 16.17 -33.86
C ALA A 132 2.28 16.91 -34.33
N SER A 133 1.50 16.30 -35.24
CA SER A 133 0.24 16.85 -35.76
C SER A 133 -0.97 16.59 -34.85
N GLY A 134 -0.84 15.73 -33.85
CA GLY A 134 -1.97 15.22 -33.05
C GLY A 134 -2.88 14.24 -33.80
N GLU A 135 -2.54 13.88 -35.05
CA GLU A 135 -3.27 12.88 -35.82
C GLU A 135 -2.97 11.46 -35.30
N ARG A 136 -3.96 10.57 -35.34
CA ARG A 136 -3.74 9.14 -35.03
C ARG A 136 -2.85 8.54 -36.12
N GLY A 137 -1.64 8.12 -35.77
CA GLY A 137 -0.67 7.59 -36.73
C GLY A 137 0.45 6.81 -36.06
N ARG A 138 1.22 6.05 -36.87
CA ARG A 138 2.38 5.30 -36.38
C ARG A 138 3.54 6.26 -36.10
N SER A 139 3.98 6.26 -34.86
CA SER A 139 5.19 6.92 -34.38
C SER A 139 6.01 5.88 -33.63
N GLU A 140 7.29 6.12 -33.41
CA GLU A 140 8.08 5.30 -32.47
C GLU A 140 7.64 5.54 -31.01
N TRP A 141 7.06 6.71 -30.74
CA TRP A 141 6.61 7.16 -29.43
C TRP A 141 5.24 6.56 -29.06
N ASN A 142 5.20 5.26 -28.79
CA ASN A 142 4.04 4.55 -28.23
C ASN A 142 3.96 4.78 -26.72
N TYR A 143 2.79 5.20 -26.22
CA TYR A 143 2.59 5.30 -24.78
C TYR A 143 2.59 3.92 -24.14
N ASP A 144 3.27 3.77 -23.02
CA ASP A 144 3.21 2.52 -22.27
C ASP A 144 2.16 2.61 -21.16
N ALA A 145 1.09 1.82 -21.23
CA ALA A 145 -0.01 1.92 -20.27
C ALA A 145 0.36 1.43 -18.85
N ALA A 146 1.34 0.53 -18.74
CA ALA A 146 1.82 0.06 -17.45
C ALA A 146 2.75 1.07 -16.74
N SER A 147 3.36 1.98 -17.50
CA SER A 147 4.16 3.06 -16.94
C SER A 147 3.29 3.92 -16.03
N ALA A 148 3.70 4.04 -14.78
CA ALA A 148 3.76 5.29 -14.04
C ALA A 148 2.98 6.44 -14.65
N ASN A 149 3.63 7.13 -15.59
CA ASN A 149 3.21 8.41 -16.15
C ASN A 149 1.89 8.33 -16.93
N ASN A 150 1.42 7.11 -17.17
CA ASN A 150 0.28 6.79 -18.01
C ASN A 150 -0.84 6.06 -17.27
N GLN A 151 -0.63 5.52 -16.06
CA GLN A 151 -1.64 4.71 -15.38
C GLN A 151 -2.99 5.45 -15.23
N HIS A 152 -2.95 6.69 -14.75
CA HIS A 152 -4.13 7.56 -14.65
C HIS A 152 -4.72 7.93 -16.02
N ARG A 153 -3.86 8.07 -17.05
CA ARG A 153 -4.30 8.42 -18.41
C ARG A 153 -5.12 7.31 -19.06
N PHE A 154 -4.74 6.05 -18.82
CA PHE A 154 -5.43 4.89 -19.37
C PHE A 154 -6.46 4.31 -18.39
N GLY A 155 -6.49 4.79 -17.13
CA GLY A 155 -7.41 4.31 -16.10
C GLY A 155 -7.19 2.82 -15.84
N VAL A 156 -5.92 2.40 -15.74
CA VAL A 156 -5.57 1.03 -15.34
C VAL A 156 -5.94 0.80 -13.87
N ASP A 157 -6.38 -0.41 -13.56
CA ASP A 157 -6.69 -0.85 -12.21
C ASP A 157 -5.51 -1.59 -11.55
N PHE A 158 -5.77 -2.13 -10.36
CA PHE A 158 -4.78 -2.86 -9.54
C PHE A 158 -4.30 -4.18 -10.14
N ASN A 159 -4.91 -4.67 -11.22
CA ASN A 159 -4.39 -5.80 -12.00
C ASN A 159 -3.58 -5.32 -13.21
N HIS A 160 -3.20 -4.04 -13.23
CA HIS A 160 -2.61 -3.37 -14.39
C HIS A 160 -3.49 -3.50 -15.64
N GLY A 161 -4.81 -3.60 -15.47
CA GLY A 161 -5.75 -3.83 -16.54
C GLY A 161 -6.79 -2.72 -16.69
N HIS A 162 -7.42 -2.63 -17.85
CA HIS A 162 -8.49 -1.65 -18.07
C HIS A 162 -9.45 -2.10 -19.17
N VAL A 163 -10.59 -1.40 -19.25
CA VAL A 163 -11.63 -1.67 -20.26
C VAL A 163 -11.44 -0.74 -21.46
N GLN A 164 -11.23 -1.30 -22.65
CA GLN A 164 -11.19 -0.50 -23.89
C GLN A 164 -12.61 -0.15 -24.38
N PRO A 165 -12.79 0.77 -25.35
CA PRO A 165 -14.11 1.20 -25.85
C PRO A 165 -15.02 0.07 -26.38
N THR A 166 -14.48 -1.08 -26.75
CA THR A 166 -15.26 -2.26 -27.16
C THR A 166 -15.86 -3.04 -25.97
N GLY A 167 -15.49 -2.69 -24.74
CA GLY A 167 -15.81 -3.42 -23.52
C GLY A 167 -14.83 -4.53 -23.15
N LYS A 168 -13.70 -4.69 -23.88
CA LYS A 168 -12.66 -5.70 -23.57
C LYS A 168 -11.83 -5.25 -22.37
N TYR A 169 -11.86 -6.04 -21.30
CA TYR A 169 -10.86 -5.95 -20.24
C TYR A 169 -9.59 -6.70 -20.63
N HIS A 170 -8.42 -6.11 -20.35
CA HIS A 170 -7.11 -6.65 -20.73
C HIS A 170 -6.02 -6.09 -19.81
N TYR A 171 -4.95 -6.85 -19.63
CA TYR A 171 -3.80 -6.46 -18.80
C TYR A 171 -2.70 -5.81 -19.62
N HIS A 172 -2.03 -4.83 -19.03
CA HIS A 172 -0.78 -4.24 -19.50
C HIS A 172 0.42 -4.59 -18.62
N GLY A 173 0.22 -5.27 -17.49
CA GLY A 173 1.27 -5.68 -16.55
C GLY A 173 0.87 -6.90 -15.73
N VAL A 174 1.43 -7.04 -14.52
CA VAL A 174 1.17 -8.19 -13.64
C VAL A 174 -0.30 -8.21 -13.21
N PRO A 175 -1.07 -9.28 -13.51
CA PRO A 175 -2.46 -9.39 -13.11
C PRO A 175 -2.54 -9.82 -11.64
N THR A 176 -2.40 -8.86 -10.72
CA THR A 176 -2.22 -9.08 -9.28
C THR A 176 -3.20 -10.08 -8.68
N ALA A 177 -4.52 -9.90 -8.87
CA ALA A 177 -5.50 -10.82 -8.28
C ALA A 177 -5.49 -12.22 -8.91
N LEU A 178 -5.11 -12.34 -10.19
CA LEU A 178 -4.88 -13.65 -10.82
C LEU A 178 -3.62 -14.32 -10.26
N LEU A 179 -2.54 -13.56 -10.04
CA LEU A 179 -1.33 -14.09 -9.45
C LEU A 179 -1.60 -14.62 -8.02
N GLU A 180 -2.32 -13.85 -7.21
CA GLU A 180 -2.67 -14.24 -5.84
C GLU A 180 -3.57 -15.48 -5.79
N SER A 181 -4.59 -15.57 -6.66
CA SER A 181 -5.44 -16.76 -6.71
C SER A 181 -4.64 -18.01 -7.06
N ARG A 182 -3.64 -17.88 -7.95
CA ARG A 182 -2.74 -18.98 -8.32
C ARG A 182 -1.74 -19.31 -7.21
N ARG A 183 -1.23 -18.34 -6.46
CA ARG A 183 -0.35 -18.61 -5.30
C ARG A 183 -1.02 -19.56 -4.32
N ALA A 184 -2.30 -19.32 -4.00
CA ALA A 184 -3.07 -20.17 -3.09
C ALA A 184 -3.13 -21.65 -3.55
N ASP A 185 -3.16 -21.90 -4.86
CA ASP A 185 -3.16 -23.26 -5.43
C ASP A 185 -1.79 -23.97 -5.36
N HIS A 186 -0.70 -23.23 -5.09
CA HIS A 186 0.68 -23.72 -5.15
C HIS A 186 1.39 -23.74 -3.79
N VAL A 187 0.75 -23.29 -2.70
CA VAL A 187 1.26 -23.48 -1.34
C VAL A 187 1.05 -24.94 -0.94
N HIS A 188 2.01 -25.81 -1.27
CA HIS A 188 1.96 -27.21 -0.84
C HIS A 188 3.03 -27.64 0.17
N ASP A 189 4.14 -26.90 0.35
CA ASP A 189 5.24 -27.36 1.22
C ASP A 189 6.03 -26.24 1.95
N GLY A 190 5.41 -25.07 2.21
CA GLY A 190 6.07 -23.99 2.97
C GLY A 190 7.16 -23.21 2.20
N HIS A 191 7.29 -23.39 0.88
CA HIS A 191 8.10 -22.53 0.03
C HIS A 191 7.32 -21.25 -0.32
N ALA A 192 7.73 -20.10 0.24
CA ALA A 192 7.04 -18.82 0.08
C ALA A 192 7.09 -18.23 -1.34
N GLN A 193 7.94 -18.75 -2.23
CA GLN A 193 8.05 -18.30 -3.61
C GLN A 193 7.99 -19.50 -4.56
N VAL A 194 7.01 -19.48 -5.46
CA VAL A 194 6.78 -20.51 -6.47
C VAL A 194 6.71 -19.85 -7.85
N MET A 195 7.27 -20.52 -8.85
CA MET A 195 7.17 -20.07 -10.25
C MET A 195 5.76 -20.33 -10.76
N ILE A 196 5.00 -19.26 -11.07
CA ILE A 196 3.58 -19.34 -11.45
C ILE A 196 3.38 -19.03 -12.93
N GLN A 197 2.83 -19.99 -13.66
CA GLN A 197 2.42 -19.75 -15.03
C GLN A 197 1.16 -18.86 -15.05
N LEU A 198 1.24 -17.72 -15.73
CA LEU A 198 0.14 -16.79 -15.91
C LEU A 198 -0.62 -17.02 -17.22
N GLY A 199 0.02 -17.58 -18.25
CA GLY A 199 -0.64 -17.80 -19.53
C GLY A 199 0.27 -18.31 -20.65
N TRP A 200 -0.16 -18.03 -21.87
CA TRP A 200 0.52 -18.41 -23.11
C TRP A 200 0.69 -17.21 -24.02
N ALA A 201 1.92 -17.01 -24.52
CA ALA A 201 2.17 -16.08 -25.61
C ALA A 201 1.62 -16.67 -26.91
N PHE A 202 1.27 -15.81 -27.87
CA PHE A 202 0.65 -16.26 -29.12
C PHE A 202 1.58 -17.01 -30.08
N ASP A 203 2.88 -17.05 -29.79
CA ASP A 203 3.87 -17.93 -30.42
C ASP A 203 4.01 -19.31 -29.77
N GLY A 204 3.29 -19.55 -28.67
CA GLY A 204 3.17 -20.84 -28.02
C GLY A 204 4.07 -21.04 -26.80
N PHE A 205 5.01 -20.13 -26.54
CA PHE A 205 5.80 -20.20 -25.31
C PHE A 205 4.97 -19.77 -24.09
N PRO A 206 5.24 -20.36 -22.90
CA PRO A 206 4.55 -19.99 -21.67
C PRO A 206 4.97 -18.60 -21.18
N VAL A 207 4.07 -17.99 -20.40
CA VAL A 207 4.23 -16.67 -19.78
C VAL A 207 4.11 -16.84 -18.27
N TYR A 208 5.09 -16.38 -17.51
CA TYR A 208 5.16 -16.51 -16.05
C TYR A 208 5.08 -15.15 -15.35
N ALA A 209 4.72 -15.21 -14.07
CA ALA A 209 4.92 -14.14 -13.10
C ALA A 209 6.42 -13.85 -12.91
N PRO A 210 6.82 -12.74 -12.25
CA PRO A 210 8.21 -12.31 -12.18
C PRO A 210 9.09 -13.16 -11.26
N PHE A 211 8.79 -14.43 -11.03
CA PHE A 211 9.56 -15.30 -10.13
C PHE A 211 10.04 -16.56 -10.86
N GLY A 212 11.30 -16.94 -10.64
CA GLY A 212 11.87 -18.17 -11.16
C GLY A 212 13.20 -18.54 -10.51
N PRO A 213 13.78 -19.69 -10.87
CA PRO A 213 15.05 -20.16 -10.30
C PRO A 213 16.21 -19.17 -10.52
N GLU A 214 17.03 -18.91 -9.51
CA GLU A 214 18.24 -18.08 -9.66
C GLU A 214 19.16 -18.67 -10.75
N ASP A 215 19.54 -19.95 -10.64
CA ASP A 215 20.10 -20.69 -11.78
C ASP A 215 18.96 -21.24 -12.65
N PRO A 216 18.76 -20.73 -13.88
CA PRO A 216 17.68 -21.17 -14.74
C PRO A 216 17.78 -22.65 -15.16
N ASN A 217 18.92 -23.32 -14.96
CA ASN A 217 19.10 -24.73 -15.32
C ASN A 217 18.98 -25.68 -14.13
N ASP A 218 18.85 -25.16 -12.91
CA ASP A 218 18.75 -25.95 -11.69
C ASP A 218 17.36 -25.79 -11.05
N PRO A 219 16.49 -26.82 -11.12
CA PRO A 219 15.16 -26.75 -10.52
C PRO A 219 15.20 -26.73 -8.98
N SER A 220 16.36 -26.99 -8.36
CA SER A 220 16.57 -26.91 -6.92
C SER A 220 17.15 -25.58 -6.44
N SER A 221 17.48 -24.67 -7.38
CA SER A 221 17.92 -23.32 -7.06
C SER A 221 16.82 -22.54 -6.35
N ASP A 222 17.23 -21.58 -5.52
CA ASP A 222 16.32 -20.63 -4.88
C ASP A 222 15.47 -19.90 -5.93
N ILE A 223 14.20 -19.63 -5.59
CA ILE A 223 13.32 -18.82 -6.42
C ILE A 223 13.56 -17.35 -6.07
N VAL A 224 13.85 -16.55 -7.09
CA VAL A 224 14.11 -15.11 -6.99
C VAL A 224 13.17 -14.35 -7.92
N GLU A 225 13.02 -13.05 -7.64
CA GLU A 225 12.36 -12.15 -8.59
C GLU A 225 13.27 -11.89 -9.79
N LEU A 226 12.75 -12.05 -11.00
CA LEU A 226 13.47 -11.91 -12.27
C LEU A 226 13.36 -10.48 -12.79
N SER A 227 14.50 -9.86 -13.01
CA SER A 227 14.63 -8.47 -13.42
C SER A 227 14.73 -8.31 -14.95
N SER A 228 14.09 -7.27 -15.48
CA SER A 228 14.22 -6.87 -16.88
C SER A 228 15.60 -6.27 -17.17
N SER A 229 16.18 -6.61 -18.32
CA SER A 229 17.42 -5.99 -18.81
C SER A 229 17.20 -4.66 -19.55
N TYR A 230 16.06 -4.01 -19.36
CA TYR A 230 15.79 -2.68 -19.90
C TYR A 230 15.99 -1.61 -18.83
N ARG A 231 16.56 -0.47 -19.23
CA ARG A 231 16.67 0.72 -18.38
C ARG A 231 16.20 1.95 -19.12
N LEU A 232 15.87 2.99 -18.36
CA LEU A 232 15.61 4.31 -18.95
C LEU A 232 16.88 4.85 -19.62
N ARG A 233 16.70 5.40 -20.82
CA ARG A 233 17.73 6.17 -21.51
C ARG A 233 18.04 7.41 -20.70
N GLN A 234 19.29 7.88 -20.77
CA GLN A 234 19.67 9.16 -20.18
C GLN A 234 19.45 10.32 -21.16
N GLY A 235 19.14 11.51 -20.63
CA GLY A 235 19.03 12.74 -21.41
C GLY A 235 17.60 13.10 -21.81
N HIS A 236 17.46 13.72 -22.99
CA HIS A 236 16.21 14.31 -23.45
C HIS A 236 15.79 13.72 -24.80
N ARG A 237 14.48 13.52 -24.95
CA ARG A 237 13.84 13.15 -26.20
C ARG A 237 14.00 14.27 -27.24
N PRO A 238 14.02 13.95 -28.55
CA PRO A 238 13.90 14.94 -29.60
C PRO A 238 12.67 15.84 -29.37
N ALA A 239 12.83 17.14 -29.63
CA ALA A 239 11.73 18.10 -29.55
C ALA A 239 10.82 18.00 -30.78
N PRO A 240 9.58 18.53 -30.73
CA PRO A 240 8.70 18.54 -31.89
C PRO A 240 9.35 19.27 -33.08
N PRO A 241 9.22 18.77 -34.32
CA PRO A 241 8.32 17.69 -34.74
C PRO A 241 8.89 16.27 -34.63
N ASP A 242 10.18 16.12 -34.31
CA ASP A 242 10.89 14.83 -34.38
C ASP A 242 10.63 13.92 -33.16
N GLY A 243 10.11 14.50 -32.08
CA GLY A 243 9.71 13.75 -30.88
C GLY A 243 8.89 14.59 -29.90
N PRO A 244 8.40 13.99 -28.82
CA PRO A 244 7.55 14.65 -27.83
C PRO A 244 8.27 15.69 -26.98
N GLY A 245 9.61 15.72 -27.00
CA GLY A 245 10.42 16.52 -26.10
C GLY A 245 10.38 16.04 -24.64
N GLY A 246 11.12 16.74 -23.78
CA GLY A 246 11.26 16.39 -22.35
C GLY A 246 12.33 15.34 -22.08
N ALA A 247 12.52 14.99 -20.81
CA ALA A 247 13.44 13.93 -20.40
C ALA A 247 12.90 12.55 -20.78
N TYR A 248 13.79 11.55 -20.90
CA TYR A 248 13.36 10.16 -20.91
C TYR A 248 12.86 9.77 -19.52
N ASP A 249 11.54 9.74 -19.34
CA ASP A 249 10.88 9.55 -18.03
C ASP A 249 10.05 8.26 -17.94
N GLY A 250 10.02 7.45 -19.02
CA GLY A 250 9.27 6.19 -19.06
C GLY A 250 7.84 6.31 -19.57
N THR A 251 7.39 7.51 -19.97
CA THR A 251 6.09 7.73 -20.64
C THR A 251 5.94 6.93 -21.93
N TYR A 252 7.03 6.68 -22.66
CA TYR A 252 7.01 6.01 -23.94
C TYR A 252 7.86 4.74 -23.92
N SER A 253 7.44 3.74 -24.69
CA SER A 253 8.27 2.53 -24.93
C SER A 253 9.67 2.88 -25.46
N ALA A 254 9.77 3.95 -26.26
CA ALA A 254 11.05 4.42 -26.82
C ALA A 254 11.97 5.09 -25.77
N ASP A 255 11.49 5.32 -24.55
CA ASP A 255 12.33 5.86 -23.46
C ASP A 255 13.31 4.84 -22.91
N TYR A 256 13.07 3.56 -23.17
CA TYR A 256 13.88 2.48 -22.65
C TYR A 256 14.90 2.02 -23.70
N GLU A 257 16.01 1.51 -23.20
CA GLU A 257 17.01 0.77 -23.98
C GLU A 257 17.27 -0.58 -23.32
N TYR A 258 17.42 -1.60 -24.16
CA TYR A 258 17.91 -2.90 -23.70
C TYR A 258 19.42 -2.82 -23.48
N VAL A 259 19.88 -3.31 -22.34
CA VAL A 259 21.30 -3.44 -22.02
C VAL A 259 21.54 -4.85 -21.55
N GLU A 260 22.27 -5.62 -22.35
CA GLU A 260 22.55 -7.02 -22.03
C GLU A 260 23.24 -7.17 -20.68
N GLY A 261 22.70 -8.07 -19.84
CA GLY A 261 23.29 -8.45 -18.56
C GLY A 261 23.07 -7.48 -17.39
N VAL A 262 22.24 -6.45 -17.53
CA VAL A 262 21.84 -5.60 -16.38
C VAL A 262 20.69 -6.19 -15.56
N GLY A 263 19.99 -7.17 -16.11
CA GLY A 263 19.00 -7.99 -15.42
C GLY A 263 19.08 -9.45 -15.90
N ASP A 264 18.07 -10.23 -15.54
CA ASP A 264 18.03 -11.69 -15.78
C ASP A 264 17.43 -12.07 -17.13
N LEU A 265 16.70 -11.14 -17.75
CA LEU A 265 15.86 -11.40 -18.92
C LEU A 265 16.47 -10.84 -20.21
N ASP A 266 16.22 -11.53 -21.31
CA ASP A 266 16.69 -11.13 -22.64
C ASP A 266 15.90 -9.95 -23.22
N ALA A 267 16.24 -9.53 -24.44
CA ALA A 267 15.58 -8.41 -25.12
C ALA A 267 14.09 -8.66 -25.41
N SER A 268 13.62 -9.89 -25.34
CA SER A 268 12.21 -10.28 -25.44
C SER A 268 11.55 -10.46 -24.06
N ASN A 269 12.19 -10.00 -22.99
CA ASN A 269 11.73 -10.10 -21.61
C ASN A 269 11.41 -11.54 -21.19
N GLY A 270 12.29 -12.46 -21.59
CA GLY A 270 12.21 -13.86 -21.21
C GLY A 270 13.59 -14.48 -21.04
N ARG A 271 13.63 -15.77 -20.71
CA ARG A 271 14.86 -16.55 -20.65
C ARG A 271 14.59 -18.03 -20.94
N THR A 272 15.65 -18.80 -21.11
CA THR A 272 15.56 -20.26 -21.22
C THR A 272 15.92 -20.88 -19.88
N GLY A 273 15.11 -21.80 -19.40
CA GLY A 273 15.35 -22.53 -18.15
C GLY A 273 14.27 -23.55 -17.85
N VAL A 274 14.42 -24.25 -16.73
CA VAL A 274 13.45 -25.21 -16.20
C VAL A 274 12.26 -24.48 -15.59
N THR A 275 11.08 -25.10 -15.69
CA THR A 275 9.85 -24.63 -15.04
C THR A 275 9.07 -25.84 -14.50
N PRO A 276 8.09 -25.65 -13.61
CA PRO A 276 7.27 -26.77 -13.11
C PRO A 276 6.61 -27.59 -14.23
N GLU A 277 6.12 -26.93 -15.28
CA GLU A 277 5.46 -27.56 -16.42
C GLU A 277 6.44 -28.11 -17.47
N PHE A 278 7.67 -27.59 -17.48
CA PHE A 278 8.72 -27.92 -18.44
C PHE A 278 10.05 -28.24 -17.73
N PRO A 279 10.14 -29.40 -17.06
CA PRO A 279 11.32 -29.78 -16.26
C PRO A 279 12.58 -30.03 -17.11
N ASP A 280 12.41 -30.35 -18.40
CA ASP A 280 13.52 -30.49 -19.36
C ASP A 280 13.99 -29.14 -19.92
N GLY A 281 13.39 -28.04 -19.47
CA GLY A 281 13.68 -26.69 -19.92
C GLY A 281 12.81 -26.23 -21.09
N THR A 282 12.49 -24.94 -21.10
CA THR A 282 11.84 -24.24 -22.21
C THR A 282 12.29 -22.80 -22.26
N TYR A 283 12.03 -22.11 -23.37
CA TYR A 283 12.03 -20.66 -23.34
C TYR A 283 10.69 -20.18 -22.78
N TYR A 284 10.73 -19.18 -21.91
CA TYR A 284 9.52 -18.59 -21.34
C TYR A 284 9.65 -17.08 -21.23
N TYR A 285 8.51 -16.41 -21.30
CA TYR A 285 8.41 -14.98 -21.07
C TYR A 285 8.05 -14.69 -19.62
N VAL A 286 8.40 -13.49 -19.18
CA VAL A 286 8.11 -13.02 -17.85
C VAL A 286 7.32 -11.70 -17.94
N ILE A 287 6.23 -11.62 -17.17
CA ILE A 287 5.53 -10.36 -16.91
C ILE A 287 6.23 -9.70 -15.73
N THR A 288 6.77 -8.51 -15.92
CA THR A 288 7.59 -7.80 -14.91
C THR A 288 6.89 -6.55 -14.40
N ASP A 289 7.28 -6.08 -13.22
CA ASP A 289 6.84 -4.78 -12.69
C ASP A 289 7.61 -3.61 -13.31
N ALA A 290 8.81 -3.87 -13.82
CA ALA A 290 9.60 -2.93 -14.62
C ALA A 290 9.30 -3.06 -16.12
N TYR A 291 9.66 -2.02 -16.89
CA TYR A 291 9.54 -2.08 -18.35
C TYR A 291 10.43 -3.18 -18.95
N PRO A 292 9.96 -3.92 -19.96
CA PRO A 292 8.58 -3.93 -20.44
C PRO A 292 7.71 -4.84 -19.57
N SER A 293 6.63 -4.31 -18.97
CA SER A 293 5.78 -5.12 -18.10
C SER A 293 5.16 -6.32 -18.81
N VAL A 294 4.63 -6.11 -20.02
CA VAL A 294 4.30 -7.19 -20.97
C VAL A 294 5.36 -7.21 -22.08
N PRO A 295 5.94 -8.38 -22.41
CA PRO A 295 6.93 -8.51 -23.47
C PRO A 295 6.49 -7.92 -24.82
N ARG A 296 7.41 -7.24 -25.51
CA ARG A 296 7.12 -6.50 -26.75
C ARG A 296 7.36 -7.31 -28.02
N THR A 297 7.94 -8.50 -27.91
CA THR A 297 8.32 -9.34 -29.04
C THR A 297 8.10 -10.81 -28.76
N TRP A 298 7.75 -11.56 -29.80
CA TRP A 298 7.78 -13.01 -29.81
C TRP A 298 9.11 -13.53 -30.37
N VAL A 299 9.81 -14.38 -29.62
CA VAL A 299 10.95 -15.17 -30.10
C VAL A 299 10.51 -16.35 -30.97
N GLY A 300 9.25 -16.78 -30.87
CA GLY A 300 8.67 -17.85 -31.66
C GLY A 300 7.88 -17.37 -32.88
N THR A 301 7.31 -18.33 -33.60
CA THR A 301 6.40 -18.06 -34.72
C THR A 301 4.94 -18.03 -34.22
N PRO A 302 4.22 -16.89 -34.30
CA PRO A 302 2.83 -16.79 -33.85
C PRO A 302 1.90 -17.69 -34.65
N GLY A 303 0.83 -18.15 -33.99
CA GLY A 303 -0.23 -18.96 -34.61
C GLY A 303 -0.93 -18.26 -35.79
N PRO A 304 -1.59 -19.02 -36.69
CA PRO A 304 -2.13 -18.50 -37.95
C PRO A 304 -3.20 -17.40 -37.77
N ASP A 305 -3.96 -17.43 -36.68
CA ASP A 305 -5.01 -16.45 -36.39
C ASP A 305 -4.44 -15.08 -35.99
N VAL A 306 -3.20 -15.07 -35.49
CA VAL A 306 -2.46 -13.88 -35.08
C VAL A 306 -1.62 -13.36 -36.24
N ALA A 307 -0.98 -14.26 -37.00
CA ALA A 307 -0.22 -13.92 -38.21
C ALA A 307 -1.09 -13.23 -39.29
N ARG A 308 -2.38 -13.58 -39.40
CA ARG A 308 -3.34 -12.97 -40.36
C ARG A 308 -3.76 -11.54 -39.98
N ARG A 309 -3.65 -11.14 -38.72
CA ARG A 309 -4.02 -9.78 -38.27
C ARG A 309 -2.95 -8.75 -38.65
N GLY A 310 -1.70 -9.20 -38.78
CA GLY A 310 -0.55 -8.41 -39.24
C GLY A 310 -0.26 -7.18 -38.37
N PRO A 311 0.93 -6.57 -38.48
CA PRO A 311 1.13 -5.24 -37.95
C PRO A 311 0.42 -4.25 -38.87
N GLY A 312 -0.90 -4.05 -38.73
CA GLY A 312 -1.57 -2.87 -39.32
C GLY A 312 -2.85 -2.98 -40.10
N ARG A 313 -3.77 -3.91 -39.80
CA ARG A 313 -5.16 -3.69 -40.21
C ARG A 313 -6.01 -3.43 -38.98
N GLY A 314 -6.25 -2.15 -38.71
CA GLY A 314 -7.32 -1.73 -37.81
C GLY A 314 -8.64 -2.38 -38.23
N PRO A 315 -9.61 -2.52 -37.31
CA PRO A 315 -10.90 -3.14 -37.62
C PRO A 315 -11.51 -2.46 -38.84
N ARG A 316 -11.85 -3.27 -39.87
CA ARG A 316 -12.70 -2.84 -40.97
C ARG A 316 -14.05 -2.43 -40.38
N ASP A 317 -14.48 -1.22 -40.72
CA ASP A 317 -15.86 -0.70 -40.72
C ASP A 317 -16.88 -1.49 -39.88
N ILE A 318 -17.00 -1.11 -38.61
CA ILE A 318 -18.33 -1.04 -37.99
C ILE A 318 -18.61 0.45 -37.89
N GLY A 319 -19.51 0.94 -38.74
CA GLY A 319 -19.81 2.36 -38.86
C GLY A 319 -20.19 3.01 -37.53
N PRO A 320 -19.98 4.33 -37.39
CA PRO A 320 -20.38 5.05 -36.19
C PRO A 320 -21.90 4.95 -36.00
N PRO A 321 -22.40 4.83 -34.76
CA PRO A 321 -23.83 4.97 -34.49
C PRO A 321 -24.31 6.38 -34.91
N PRO A 322 -25.58 6.54 -35.30
CA PRO A 322 -26.07 7.79 -35.87
C PRO A 322 -25.93 8.96 -34.89
N ALA A 323 -25.48 10.09 -35.43
CA ALA A 323 -25.37 11.36 -34.73
C ALA A 323 -26.74 11.77 -34.15
N GLY A 324 -26.79 11.96 -32.84
CA GLY A 324 -27.84 12.71 -32.15
C GLY A 324 -27.30 14.09 -31.83
N ASP A 325 -27.89 15.10 -32.47
CA ASP A 325 -27.51 16.51 -32.36
C ASP A 325 -27.74 17.12 -30.96
N ASN A 326 -26.94 18.15 -30.69
CA ASN A 326 -27.09 19.25 -29.71
C ASN A 326 -26.56 19.07 -28.27
N ALA A 327 -25.32 19.52 -28.06
CA ALA A 327 -24.95 20.32 -26.89
C ALA A 327 -23.93 21.44 -27.28
N PRO A 328 -24.03 22.67 -26.75
CA PRO A 328 -23.31 23.86 -27.25
C PRO A 328 -21.86 23.98 -26.73
N PRO A 329 -21.03 24.87 -27.30
CA PRO A 329 -19.59 24.94 -27.00
C PRO A 329 -19.36 25.63 -25.65
N THR A 330 -18.85 24.90 -24.66
CA THR A 330 -18.43 25.49 -23.39
C THR A 330 -16.93 25.80 -23.40
N ARG A 331 -16.65 27.10 -23.37
CA ARG A 331 -15.46 27.82 -22.86
C ARG A 331 -14.19 27.02 -22.54
N ARG A 332 -13.10 27.45 -23.19
CA ARG A 332 -11.71 27.31 -22.73
C ARG A 332 -11.59 27.46 -21.21
N PRO A 333 -10.98 26.50 -20.49
CA PRO A 333 -10.43 26.77 -19.17
C PRO A 333 -9.15 27.60 -19.31
N SER A 334 -9.04 28.58 -18.42
CA SER A 334 -7.88 29.42 -18.19
C SER A 334 -6.64 28.60 -17.84
N ARG A 335 -5.48 29.14 -18.21
CA ARG A 335 -4.16 28.74 -17.70
C ARG A 335 -4.19 28.62 -16.18
N GLY A 336 -4.16 27.39 -15.67
CA GLY A 336 -3.91 27.01 -14.30
C GLY A 336 -2.64 26.16 -14.25
N SER A 337 -1.85 26.38 -13.21
CA SER A 337 -0.51 25.84 -12.94
C SER A 337 -0.24 24.41 -13.45
N SER A 338 0.85 24.29 -14.22
CA SER A 338 1.58 23.05 -14.44
C SER A 338 1.99 22.43 -13.09
N GLY A 339 1.29 21.37 -12.69
CA GLY A 339 1.74 20.46 -11.64
C GLY A 339 2.48 19.29 -12.28
N VAL A 340 3.69 19.04 -11.81
CA VAL A 340 4.54 17.91 -12.20
C VAL A 340 3.94 16.61 -11.65
N VAL A 341 4.10 15.55 -12.43
CA VAL A 341 3.50 14.22 -12.27
C VAL A 341 4.40 13.39 -11.36
N ALA A 342 3.84 12.82 -10.30
CA ALA A 342 4.42 11.70 -9.55
C ALA A 342 3.41 10.54 -9.61
N PRO A 343 3.67 9.51 -10.41
CA PRO A 343 2.91 8.28 -10.38
C PRO A 343 3.86 7.10 -10.22
N ASP A 344 3.61 6.28 -9.20
CA ASP A 344 3.89 4.85 -9.17
C ASP A 344 3.72 4.46 -7.71
N ALA A 345 2.89 3.48 -7.45
CA ALA A 345 2.83 2.88 -6.14
C ALA A 345 3.07 1.41 -6.37
N ARG A 346 4.19 0.88 -5.86
CA ARG A 346 4.43 -0.55 -5.90
C ARG A 346 3.44 -1.23 -4.96
N SER A 347 2.86 -2.34 -5.41
CA SER A 347 1.95 -3.10 -4.57
C SER A 347 2.68 -3.64 -3.34
N VAL A 348 1.95 -3.79 -2.24
CA VAL A 348 2.47 -4.46 -1.05
C VAL A 348 2.92 -5.87 -1.43
N ASN A 349 4.14 -6.24 -1.06
CA ASN A 349 4.68 -7.59 -1.28
C ASN A 349 4.56 -8.38 0.04
N PRO A 350 3.64 -9.35 0.13
CA PRO A 350 3.44 -10.14 1.34
C PRO A 350 4.68 -10.93 1.77
N ALA A 351 5.57 -11.28 0.84
CA ALA A 351 6.77 -12.06 1.13
C ALA A 351 7.83 -11.30 1.94
N PHE A 352 7.71 -9.97 2.05
CA PHE A 352 8.62 -9.21 2.89
C PHE A 352 8.33 -9.38 4.38
N PHE A 353 7.14 -9.80 4.77
CA PHE A 353 6.81 -10.03 6.17
C PHE A 353 7.56 -11.25 6.72
N ILE A 354 7.89 -11.21 8.02
CA ILE A 354 8.36 -12.40 8.75
C ILE A 354 7.14 -13.30 8.94
N GLU A 355 7.21 -14.53 8.44
CA GLU A 355 6.10 -15.48 8.49
C GLU A 355 5.64 -15.75 9.94
N ASP A 356 6.57 -15.94 10.86
CA ASP A 356 6.29 -16.18 12.28
C ASP A 356 5.62 -14.99 13.00
N ALA A 357 5.71 -13.78 12.45
CA ALA A 357 5.00 -12.62 12.98
C ALA A 357 3.51 -12.60 12.60
N LEU A 358 3.12 -13.39 11.59
CA LEU A 358 1.76 -13.43 11.07
C LEU A 358 0.88 -14.38 11.90
N ALA A 359 -0.27 -13.89 12.32
CA ALA A 359 -1.30 -14.68 13.00
C ALA A 359 -2.14 -15.53 12.02
N ALA A 360 -2.08 -15.19 10.73
CA ALA A 360 -2.69 -15.94 9.62
C ALA A 360 -2.02 -15.50 8.29
N PRO A 361 -2.10 -16.33 7.23
CA PRO A 361 -1.66 -15.91 5.90
C PRO A 361 -2.29 -14.58 5.49
N ILE A 362 -1.50 -13.72 4.85
CA ILE A 362 -2.00 -12.45 4.31
C ILE A 362 -2.99 -12.79 3.18
N VAL A 363 -4.21 -12.25 3.28
CA VAL A 363 -5.24 -12.42 2.27
C VAL A 363 -5.58 -11.09 1.62
N THR A 364 -6.21 -11.15 0.45
CA THR A 364 -6.62 -9.96 -0.27
C THR A 364 -8.14 -9.90 -0.36
N GLU A 365 -8.73 -8.80 0.06
CA GLU A 365 -10.19 -8.63 0.15
C GLU A 365 -10.61 -7.21 -0.29
N GLU A 366 -11.81 -7.08 -0.84
CA GLU A 366 -12.41 -5.74 -1.02
C GLU A 366 -12.77 -5.17 0.35
N ARG A 367 -12.15 -4.05 0.71
CA ARG A 367 -12.39 -3.35 1.97
C ARG A 367 -12.64 -1.87 1.72
N THR A 368 -13.21 -1.21 2.74
CA THR A 368 -13.47 0.23 2.72
C THR A 368 -12.28 0.97 3.32
N LEU A 369 -11.72 1.93 2.58
CA LEU A 369 -10.65 2.82 3.04
C LEU A 369 -11.21 3.98 3.88
N ALA A 370 -10.33 4.78 4.47
CA ALA A 370 -10.69 5.84 5.41
C ALA A 370 -11.65 6.91 4.84
N ASP A 371 -11.63 7.15 3.52
CA ASP A 371 -12.53 8.10 2.86
C ASP A 371 -13.88 7.49 2.43
N GLY A 372 -14.09 6.21 2.72
CA GLY A 372 -15.30 5.46 2.35
C GLY A 372 -15.24 4.81 0.97
N THR A 373 -14.15 4.99 0.21
CA THR A 373 -13.95 4.28 -1.06
C THR A 373 -13.69 2.80 -0.82
N LYS A 374 -14.10 1.97 -1.77
CA LYS A 374 -13.78 0.54 -1.78
C LYS A 374 -12.52 0.32 -2.59
N ALA A 375 -11.60 -0.46 -2.04
CA ALA A 375 -10.38 -0.88 -2.72
C ALA A 375 -10.08 -2.33 -2.39
N LEU A 376 -9.36 -3.00 -3.30
CA LEU A 376 -8.74 -4.26 -2.98
C LEU A 376 -7.62 -3.99 -1.97
N CYS A 377 -7.65 -4.68 -0.83
CA CYS A 377 -6.73 -4.46 0.29
C CYS A 377 -6.11 -5.78 0.74
N TYR A 378 -4.84 -5.72 1.14
CA TYR A 378 -4.25 -6.76 1.96
C TYR A 378 -4.85 -6.69 3.37
N VAL A 379 -5.26 -7.84 3.88
CA VAL A 379 -5.67 -8.06 5.27
C VAL A 379 -4.53 -8.79 5.96
N ILE A 380 -3.75 -8.05 6.73
CA ILE A 380 -2.56 -8.56 7.43
C ILE A 380 -2.94 -8.74 8.90
N ARG A 381 -2.58 -9.89 9.48
CA ARG A 381 -2.91 -10.23 10.86
C ARG A 381 -1.63 -10.54 11.60
N THR A 382 -1.32 -9.82 12.67
CA THR A 382 -0.06 -9.99 13.41
C THR A 382 -0.29 -10.00 14.92
N TYR A 383 0.71 -10.46 15.67
CA TYR A 383 0.73 -10.36 17.14
C TYR A 383 1.36 -9.06 17.65
N SER A 384 1.94 -8.24 16.76
CA SER A 384 2.77 -7.06 17.11
C SER A 384 3.92 -7.44 18.06
N GLU A 385 4.58 -8.55 17.76
CA GLU A 385 5.72 -9.11 18.49
C GLU A 385 6.89 -9.31 17.50
N PRO A 386 8.02 -8.58 17.67
CA PRO A 386 9.18 -8.74 16.78
C PRO A 386 9.85 -10.11 16.99
N GLN A 387 10.39 -10.69 15.92
CA GLN A 387 11.03 -12.02 15.96
C GLN A 387 12.56 -11.95 15.81
N GLU A 388 13.06 -10.82 15.32
CA GLU A 388 14.46 -10.60 14.97
C GLU A 388 15.24 -9.80 16.01
N HIS A 389 14.56 -9.24 17.02
CA HIS A 389 15.21 -8.58 18.15
C HIS A 389 14.42 -8.81 19.45
N GLU A 390 15.13 -8.71 20.58
CA GLU A 390 14.49 -8.72 21.89
C GLU A 390 13.80 -7.39 22.18
N MET A 391 12.70 -7.43 22.92
CA MET A 391 12.01 -6.22 23.41
C MET A 391 12.67 -5.76 24.71
N GLY A 392 12.97 -4.46 24.81
CA GLY A 392 13.73 -3.93 25.92
C GLY A 392 15.24 -4.20 25.78
N PRO A 393 16.04 -3.80 26.79
CA PRO A 393 15.64 -3.13 28.03
C PRO A 393 15.11 -1.70 27.83
N TRP A 394 14.35 -1.19 28.81
CA TRP A 394 13.82 0.19 28.78
C TRP A 394 14.35 1.02 29.95
N ALA A 395 14.36 0.46 31.15
CA ALA A 395 14.63 1.19 32.38
C ALA A 395 15.81 0.60 33.16
N PRO A 396 16.89 1.39 33.42
CA PRO A 396 17.92 0.97 34.35
C PRO A 396 17.35 0.86 35.78
N THR A 397 17.98 0.01 36.59
CA THR A 397 17.54 -0.26 37.97
C THR A 397 18.29 0.56 39.02
N HIS A 398 19.47 1.07 38.65
CA HIS A 398 20.34 1.85 39.52
C HIS A 398 21.04 2.98 38.75
N ILE A 399 21.36 4.08 39.44
CA ILE A 399 22.05 5.26 38.86
C ILE A 399 23.51 5.00 38.41
N GLU A 400 24.00 3.78 38.58
CA GLU A 400 25.33 3.33 38.14
C GLU A 400 25.24 2.35 36.97
N ASP A 401 24.03 1.93 36.59
CA ASP A 401 23.83 1.02 35.46
C ASP A 401 24.23 1.72 34.15
N GLY A 402 24.86 0.98 33.24
CA GLY A 402 25.22 1.46 31.91
C GLY A 402 24.04 1.43 30.95
N ALA A 403 24.27 1.93 29.73
CA ALA A 403 23.28 1.98 28.66
C ALA A 403 22.70 0.60 28.31
N GLU A 404 23.46 -0.49 28.50
CA GLU A 404 22.98 -1.86 28.25
C GLU A 404 21.86 -2.34 29.19
N LYS A 405 21.48 -1.53 30.18
CA LYS A 405 20.38 -1.78 31.11
C LYS A 405 19.20 -0.83 30.91
N GLY A 406 19.33 0.17 30.07
CA GLY A 406 18.27 1.09 29.70
C GLY A 406 17.98 1.01 28.22
N GLY A 407 17.03 1.83 27.77
CA GLY A 407 16.83 2.06 26.35
C GLY A 407 17.19 3.50 25.99
N ILE A 408 16.39 4.11 25.11
CA ILE A 408 16.61 5.45 24.58
C ILE A 408 15.47 6.41 24.91
N TRP A 409 15.80 7.71 24.90
CA TRP A 409 14.85 8.79 25.03
C TRP A 409 15.03 9.82 23.92
N LEU A 410 13.92 10.25 23.32
CA LEU A 410 13.91 11.16 22.18
C LEU A 410 13.61 12.57 22.70
N HIS A 411 14.55 13.49 22.52
CA HIS A 411 14.41 14.86 22.97
C HIS A 411 15.05 15.84 22.01
N GLU A 412 14.31 16.90 21.63
CA GLU A 412 14.80 17.99 20.77
C GLU A 412 15.49 17.56 19.45
N GLY A 413 15.11 16.40 18.88
CA GLY A 413 15.72 15.89 17.65
C GLY A 413 16.91 14.96 17.88
N GLU A 414 17.32 14.76 19.13
CA GLU A 414 18.42 13.89 19.54
C GLU A 414 17.90 12.61 20.20
N VAL A 415 18.75 11.58 20.16
CA VAL A 415 18.55 10.29 20.85
C VAL A 415 19.52 10.26 22.03
N HIS A 416 19.01 10.04 23.23
CA HIS A 416 19.80 9.94 24.46
C HIS A 416 19.67 8.54 25.04
N ASP A 417 20.78 7.94 25.43
CA ASP A 417 20.77 6.71 26.22
C ASP A 417 20.18 6.98 27.61
N VAL A 418 19.22 6.16 28.02
CA VAL A 418 18.62 6.20 29.36
C VAL A 418 19.42 5.29 30.27
N ASP A 419 20.67 5.66 30.53
CA ASP A 419 21.52 4.97 31.50
C ASP A 419 21.31 5.51 32.93
N GLY A 420 21.94 4.88 33.91
CA GLY A 420 21.89 5.31 35.30
C GLY A 420 22.32 6.78 35.50
N PRO A 421 23.46 7.22 34.93
CA PRO A 421 23.87 8.62 34.92
C PRO A 421 22.83 9.59 34.35
N PHE A 422 22.18 9.27 33.22
CA PHE A 422 21.11 10.09 32.65
C PHE A 422 19.95 10.25 33.64
N VAL A 423 19.51 9.15 34.26
CA VAL A 423 18.42 9.18 35.26
C VAL A 423 18.81 9.96 36.53
N ARG A 424 20.08 9.91 36.94
CA ARG A 424 20.62 10.71 38.06
C ARG A 424 20.57 12.20 37.76
N ASP A 425 20.97 12.57 36.54
CA ASP A 425 21.21 13.96 36.15
C ASP A 425 19.99 14.58 35.41
N ILE A 426 18.87 13.86 35.32
CA ILE A 426 17.67 14.27 34.58
C ILE A 426 17.08 15.62 35.05
N ALA A 427 17.27 16.00 36.31
CA ALA A 427 16.85 17.29 36.83
C ALA A 427 17.67 18.46 36.24
N GLU A 428 18.96 18.23 35.97
CA GLU A 428 19.83 19.17 35.25
C GLU A 428 19.48 19.20 33.77
N PHE A 429 19.25 18.03 33.16
CA PHE A 429 18.84 17.91 31.76
C PHE A 429 17.60 18.77 31.45
N TYR A 430 16.60 18.78 32.33
CA TYR A 430 15.37 19.57 32.17
C TYR A 430 15.38 20.94 32.87
N ASP A 431 16.46 21.31 33.56
CA ASP A 431 16.52 22.51 34.45
C ASP A 431 15.29 22.60 35.41
N ASP A 432 14.86 21.46 35.97
CA ASP A 432 13.76 21.39 36.92
C ASP A 432 14.08 20.44 38.10
N PRO A 433 14.33 20.97 39.31
CA PRO A 433 14.71 20.17 40.48
C PRO A 433 13.60 19.27 41.01
N LYS A 434 12.38 19.33 40.45
CA LYS A 434 11.29 18.43 40.84
C LYS A 434 11.45 17.02 40.29
N TRP A 435 12.28 16.83 39.25
CA TRP A 435 12.63 15.50 38.76
C TRP A 435 13.43 14.73 39.80
N ARG A 436 12.91 13.58 40.22
CA ARG A 436 13.47 12.72 41.28
C ARG A 436 13.18 11.24 41.01
N LEU A 437 13.70 10.73 39.89
CA LEU A 437 13.45 9.36 39.42
C LEU A 437 14.15 8.27 40.23
N HIS A 438 15.12 8.62 41.08
CA HIS A 438 15.84 7.66 41.92
C HIS A 438 15.64 7.94 43.42
N ARG A 439 15.95 6.94 44.24
CA ARG A 439 15.96 7.00 45.71
C ARG A 439 17.35 7.44 46.21
N GLU A 440 17.46 7.70 47.51
CA GLU A 440 18.73 8.13 48.13
C GLU A 440 19.82 7.06 48.08
N ASP A 441 19.42 5.78 48.00
CA ASP A 441 20.33 4.64 47.87
C ASP A 441 20.79 4.39 46.43
N GLY A 442 20.36 5.21 45.47
CA GLY A 442 20.71 5.08 44.05
C GLY A 442 19.79 4.17 43.25
N SER A 443 18.85 3.46 43.88
CA SER A 443 17.86 2.66 43.15
C SER A 443 16.87 3.54 42.38
N ILE A 444 16.58 3.16 41.13
CA ILE A 444 15.64 3.88 40.26
C ILE A 444 14.21 3.43 40.56
N ARG A 445 13.26 4.36 40.45
CA ARG A 445 11.84 4.09 40.63
C ARG A 445 11.27 3.62 39.30
N VAL A 446 11.16 2.31 39.12
CA VAL A 446 10.60 1.68 37.91
C VAL A 446 9.19 1.15 38.21
N THR A 447 8.30 1.12 37.21
CA THR A 447 7.03 0.38 37.30
C THR A 447 7.28 -1.11 37.13
N ASP A 448 7.45 -1.83 38.24
CA ASP A 448 7.88 -3.25 38.26
C ASP A 448 6.71 -4.25 38.38
N THR A 449 5.47 -3.78 38.38
CA THR A 449 4.26 -4.61 38.32
C THR A 449 3.31 -4.14 37.22
N LYS A 450 2.45 -5.04 36.75
CA LYS A 450 1.39 -4.74 35.77
C LYS A 450 0.50 -3.59 36.24
N GLU A 451 0.10 -3.58 37.52
CA GLU A 451 -0.76 -2.54 38.08
C GLU A 451 -0.05 -1.17 38.15
N ALA A 452 1.25 -1.16 38.43
CA ALA A 452 2.05 0.05 38.42
C ALA A 452 2.18 0.62 37.01
N PHE A 453 2.49 -0.24 36.05
CA PHE A 453 2.57 0.11 34.63
C PHE A 453 1.25 0.67 34.10
N GLU A 454 0.12 -0.04 34.29
CA GLU A 454 -1.19 0.41 33.83
C GLU A 454 -1.62 1.76 34.45
N ALA A 455 -1.27 1.99 35.72
CA ALA A 455 -1.58 3.23 36.41
C ALA A 455 -0.67 4.41 36.00
N ALA A 456 0.55 4.12 35.56
CA ALA A 456 1.50 5.12 35.07
C ALA A 456 1.34 5.42 33.56
N ALA A 457 0.82 4.47 32.78
CA ALA A 457 0.67 4.57 31.32
C ALA A 457 -0.66 5.19 30.86
N ARG A 458 -1.58 5.50 31.78
CA ARG A 458 -2.85 6.18 31.45
C ARG A 458 -2.66 7.70 31.24
N PRO A 459 -3.51 8.37 30.44
CA PRO A 459 -3.39 9.81 30.20
C PRO A 459 -3.43 10.68 31.46
N ASP A 460 -4.15 10.25 32.49
CA ASP A 460 -4.24 10.87 33.80
C ASP A 460 -3.39 10.12 34.85
N VAL A 461 -2.07 10.06 34.62
CA VAL A 461 -1.07 9.34 35.43
C VAL A 461 -1.44 9.37 36.93
N ASP A 462 -1.52 8.19 37.56
CA ASP A 462 -1.77 8.11 38.99
C ASP A 462 -0.63 8.83 39.74
N PRO A 463 -0.92 9.85 40.58
CA PRO A 463 0.10 10.64 41.24
C PRO A 463 1.12 9.85 42.07
N ARG A 464 0.80 8.61 42.45
CA ARG A 464 1.74 7.69 43.11
C ARG A 464 2.95 7.35 42.24
N TYR A 465 2.78 7.35 40.92
CA TYR A 465 3.82 7.03 39.95
C TYR A 465 4.45 8.25 39.31
N ASN A 466 4.14 9.47 39.78
CA ASN A 466 4.97 10.63 39.44
C ASN A 466 6.43 10.33 39.85
N ASN A 467 7.38 10.81 39.04
CA ASN A 467 8.80 10.50 39.25
C ASN A 467 9.13 9.00 39.20
N HIS A 468 8.56 8.29 38.23
CA HIS A 468 8.96 6.93 37.86
C HIS A 468 9.43 6.87 36.41
N VAL A 469 10.35 5.95 36.16
CA VAL A 469 10.61 5.40 34.84
C VAL A 469 9.53 4.34 34.57
N VAL A 470 8.74 4.56 33.53
CA VAL A 470 7.63 3.70 33.12
C VAL A 470 8.19 2.65 32.17
N GLU A 471 8.13 1.41 32.61
CA GLU A 471 8.46 0.22 31.84
C GLU A 471 7.23 -0.68 31.79
N GLY A 472 6.91 -1.19 30.60
CA GLY A 472 5.97 -2.28 30.41
C GLY A 472 6.72 -3.54 30.02
N ARG A 473 6.26 -4.71 30.46
CA ARG A 473 6.89 -5.99 30.12
C ARG A 473 5.99 -6.87 29.25
N PRO A 474 6.56 -7.63 28.29
CA PRO A 474 5.77 -8.49 27.39
C PRO A 474 4.84 -9.46 28.13
N GLU A 475 5.26 -10.00 29.28
CA GLU A 475 4.45 -10.94 30.07
C GLU A 475 3.16 -10.34 30.65
N TRP A 476 3.01 -9.02 30.65
CA TRP A 476 1.81 -8.34 31.14
C TRP A 476 0.76 -8.12 30.05
N LEU A 477 1.12 -8.34 28.79
CA LEU A 477 0.23 -8.10 27.65
C LEU A 477 -0.69 -9.27 27.37
N ASP A 478 -1.93 -8.95 27.01
CA ASP A 478 -2.79 -9.91 26.35
C ASP A 478 -2.30 -10.11 24.92
N ARG A 479 -2.24 -11.37 24.47
CA ARG A 479 -1.86 -11.70 23.09
C ARG A 479 -3.00 -11.35 22.14
N ASN A 480 -3.02 -10.10 21.70
CA ASN A 480 -4.00 -9.57 20.76
C ASN A 480 -3.62 -9.93 19.32
N VAL A 481 -4.60 -9.98 18.43
CA VAL A 481 -4.37 -10.02 16.98
C VAL A 481 -4.66 -8.65 16.39
N PHE A 482 -3.64 -8.02 15.82
CA PHE A 482 -3.77 -6.75 15.11
C PHE A 482 -4.10 -7.04 13.66
N VAL A 483 -5.13 -6.39 13.15
CA VAL A 483 -5.65 -6.59 11.80
C VAL A 483 -5.50 -5.30 11.02
N TYR A 484 -4.68 -5.33 9.98
CA TYR A 484 -4.39 -4.20 9.11
C TYR A 484 -5.09 -4.42 7.79
N VAL A 485 -5.75 -3.39 7.32
CA VAL A 485 -6.30 -3.27 5.98
C VAL A 485 -5.45 -2.23 5.28
N ILE A 486 -4.66 -2.65 4.29
CA ILE A 486 -3.76 -1.77 3.52
C ILE A 486 -4.11 -1.91 2.04
N PRO A 487 -4.33 -0.83 1.28
CA PRO A 487 -4.68 -0.94 -0.13
C PRO A 487 -3.56 -1.64 -0.91
N VAL A 488 -3.94 -2.57 -1.78
CA VAL A 488 -3.00 -3.28 -2.66
C VAL A 488 -2.31 -2.30 -3.60
N GLN A 489 -3.07 -1.33 -4.12
CA GLN A 489 -2.56 -0.26 -4.95
C GLN A 489 -2.87 1.09 -4.30
N PRO A 490 -1.86 1.77 -3.76
CA PRO A 490 -2.00 3.11 -3.21
C PRO A 490 -2.51 4.12 -4.24
N SER A 491 -3.35 5.04 -3.80
CA SER A 491 -3.94 6.08 -4.64
C SER A 491 -3.36 7.44 -4.30
N TYR A 492 -2.55 8.01 -5.20
CA TYR A 492 -1.91 9.30 -4.92
C TYR A 492 -2.94 10.44 -4.79
N GLN A 493 -2.87 11.17 -3.68
CA GLN A 493 -3.66 12.35 -3.38
C GLN A 493 -2.81 13.62 -3.45
N LYS A 494 -3.31 14.61 -4.19
CA LYS A 494 -2.66 15.93 -4.28
C LYS A 494 -2.64 16.66 -2.93
N GLU A 495 -3.68 16.48 -2.13
CA GLU A 495 -3.76 17.03 -0.79
C GLU A 495 -3.39 15.94 0.22
N PRO A 496 -2.36 16.16 1.05
CA PRO A 496 -1.92 15.15 1.99
C PRO A 496 -2.85 15.08 3.21
N THR A 497 -2.99 13.87 3.76
CA THR A 497 -3.71 13.64 5.02
C THR A 497 -2.71 13.71 6.17
N PHE A 498 -2.55 14.88 6.77
CA PHE A 498 -1.61 15.09 7.89
C PHE A 498 -1.95 14.27 9.13
N ILE A 499 -0.91 13.67 9.70
CA ILE A 499 -1.01 12.86 10.91
C ILE A 499 -0.81 13.75 12.14
N GLY A 500 -1.80 13.71 13.04
CA GLY A 500 -1.88 14.65 14.16
C GLY A 500 -2.33 16.04 13.70
N ARG A 501 -3.23 16.69 14.45
CA ARG A 501 -3.67 18.05 14.07
C ARG A 501 -2.47 19.00 14.05
N PRO A 502 -2.23 19.77 12.98
CA PRO A 502 -1.26 20.86 13.05
C PRO A 502 -1.76 21.88 14.08
N ARG A 503 -1.01 22.05 15.17
CA ARG A 503 -1.17 23.25 15.99
C ARG A 503 -0.75 24.41 15.11
N ARG A 504 -1.74 25.22 14.73
CA ARG A 504 -1.59 26.44 13.93
C ARG A 504 -0.49 27.32 14.52
N GLY A 505 0.74 27.25 13.99
CA GLY A 505 1.80 28.20 14.35
C GLY A 505 3.28 27.79 14.27
N SER A 506 3.69 26.53 14.06
CA SER A 506 5.12 26.18 14.18
C SER A 506 5.95 26.21 12.88
N ASP A 507 5.36 26.21 11.69
CA ASP A 507 6.14 26.26 10.44
C ASP A 507 6.41 27.70 9.98
N ARG A 508 7.12 28.45 10.81
CA ARG A 508 7.93 29.57 10.31
C ARG A 508 9.37 29.36 10.72
N GLY A 509 10.10 28.75 9.78
CA GLY A 509 11.55 28.81 9.55
C GLY A 509 12.42 29.14 10.75
N ALA A 510 13.22 28.15 11.14
CA ALA A 510 14.41 28.32 11.98
C ALA A 510 15.14 29.64 11.66
N ARG A 511 15.04 30.58 12.59
CA ARG A 511 16.01 31.67 12.75
C ARG A 511 16.56 31.57 14.16
N LEU A 512 17.85 31.25 14.19
CA LEU A 512 18.72 31.22 15.34
C LEU A 512 18.64 32.53 16.16
N GLY A 513 18.58 32.38 17.48
CA GLY A 513 19.24 33.28 18.43
C GLY A 513 18.37 34.30 19.20
N GLY A 514 18.22 34.07 20.51
CA GLY A 514 17.99 35.15 21.49
C GLY A 514 17.38 34.66 22.82
N PRO A 515 18.01 34.92 24.00
CA PRO A 515 17.46 34.53 25.30
C PRO A 515 16.26 35.42 25.70
N PRO A 516 15.39 34.98 26.63
CA PRO A 516 14.15 35.69 26.93
C PRO A 516 14.44 37.03 27.64
N PRO A 517 13.73 38.12 27.30
CA PRO A 517 13.96 39.40 27.97
C PRO A 517 13.36 39.41 29.37
N ARG A 518 14.19 39.88 30.31
CA ARG A 518 13.85 40.24 31.68
C ARG A 518 12.77 41.32 31.74
N GLY A 519 11.94 41.25 32.78
CA GLY A 519 10.80 42.13 33.00
C GLY A 519 11.10 43.63 33.09
N ARG A 520 10.05 44.42 32.89
CA ARG A 520 10.03 45.85 33.27
C ARG A 520 8.67 46.24 33.82
N VAL A 521 8.73 46.94 34.94
CA VAL A 521 7.65 47.57 35.71
C VAL A 521 7.45 49.02 35.24
N GLY A 522 6.20 49.51 35.32
CA GLY A 522 5.78 50.94 35.35
C GLY A 522 5.13 51.45 34.06
N ASP A 523 4.15 52.36 34.06
CA ASP A 523 3.31 53.00 35.09
C ASP A 523 2.19 53.82 34.38
N ASP A 524 1.05 54.08 35.07
CA ASP A 524 0.00 55.12 34.90
C ASP A 524 -0.61 55.50 33.51
N GLY A 525 -1.91 55.39 33.19
CA GLY A 525 -3.18 55.92 33.77
C GLY A 525 -4.02 56.61 32.64
N PRO A 526 -5.29 57.10 32.78
CA PRO A 526 -6.20 57.08 33.92
C PRO A 526 -7.69 56.65 33.64
N ARG A 527 -8.26 56.06 34.70
CA ARG A 527 -9.64 56.00 35.25
C ARG A 527 -10.83 56.72 34.55
N ARG A 528 -11.96 55.99 34.45
CA ARG A 528 -13.32 56.49 34.76
C ARG A 528 -14.12 55.49 35.62
N ARG A 529 -14.92 56.05 36.54
CA ARG A 529 -15.60 55.49 37.73
C ARG A 529 -16.85 54.64 37.41
N VAL A 530 -17.01 53.48 38.07
CA VAL A 530 -17.87 53.11 39.25
C VAL A 530 -19.37 52.96 38.98
N GLY A 531 -19.87 51.75 39.24
CA GLY A 531 -21.26 51.39 39.52
C GLY A 531 -21.33 49.96 40.12
N ASP A 532 -22.04 49.84 41.24
CA ASP A 532 -21.96 48.80 42.28
C ASP A 532 -22.42 47.36 41.93
N GLY A 533 -21.89 46.40 42.70
CA GLY A 533 -22.72 45.43 43.44
C GLY A 533 -23.02 44.06 42.80
N GLY A 534 -22.26 43.03 43.22
CA GLY A 534 -22.72 41.63 43.18
C GLY A 534 -21.58 40.60 43.00
N PRO A 535 -21.52 39.51 43.79
CA PRO A 535 -20.55 38.45 43.57
C PRO A 535 -20.86 37.71 42.26
N PRO A 536 -19.85 37.31 41.46
CA PRO A 536 -20.10 36.59 40.21
C PRO A 536 -20.74 35.21 40.49
N PRO A 537 -21.70 34.78 39.66
CA PRO A 537 -22.40 33.53 39.84
C PRO A 537 -21.49 32.33 39.52
N ARG A 538 -21.68 31.24 40.27
CA ARG A 538 -21.15 29.91 39.92
C ARG A 538 -21.59 29.55 38.49
N PRO A 539 -20.72 29.01 37.62
CA PRO A 539 -21.17 28.51 36.34
C PRO A 539 -22.18 27.39 36.58
N ARG A 540 -23.39 27.60 36.06
CA ARG A 540 -24.45 26.60 36.00
C ARG A 540 -24.01 25.46 35.09
N ASP A 541 -24.24 24.24 35.55
CA ASP A 541 -24.43 23.05 34.73
C ASP A 541 -25.20 23.41 33.45
N ARG A 542 -24.49 23.41 32.32
CA ARG A 542 -25.11 23.15 31.03
C ARG A 542 -24.90 21.69 30.75
N GLY A 543 -26.03 21.00 30.71
CA GLY A 543 -26.14 19.55 30.62
C GLY A 543 -25.27 18.94 29.53
N ALA A 544 -24.90 17.70 29.84
CA ALA A 544 -24.38 16.68 28.96
C ALA A 544 -24.92 16.83 27.52
N GLY A 545 -24.10 17.43 26.66
CA GLY A 545 -24.05 17.00 25.28
C GLY A 545 -23.58 15.55 25.32
N GLY A 546 -24.42 14.64 24.82
CA GLY A 546 -24.06 13.23 24.71
C GLY A 546 -22.71 13.07 24.02
N PRO A 547 -21.97 11.98 24.31
CA PRO A 547 -20.64 11.78 23.76
C PRO A 547 -20.73 11.86 22.23
N PRO A 548 -19.84 12.60 21.56
CA PRO A 548 -19.72 12.50 20.11
C PRO A 548 -19.48 11.02 19.78
N ARG A 549 -20.40 10.44 19.01
CA ARG A 549 -20.21 9.10 18.43
C ARG A 549 -19.12 9.20 17.38
N GLY A 550 -17.95 8.70 17.75
CA GLY A 550 -16.73 8.64 16.95
C GLY A 550 -15.56 8.46 17.91
N GLY A 551 -15.27 7.21 18.29
CA GLY A 551 -14.13 6.92 19.15
C GLY A 551 -12.82 7.37 18.48
N PRO A 552 -11.74 7.58 19.25
CA PRO A 552 -10.43 7.82 18.66
C PRO A 552 -10.03 6.53 17.94
N GLY A 553 -10.14 6.51 16.61
CA GLY A 553 -9.44 5.50 15.82
C GLY A 553 -7.95 5.71 16.10
N GLN A 554 -7.31 4.71 16.69
CA GLN A 554 -5.86 4.67 16.84
C GLN A 554 -5.27 4.90 15.45
N THR A 555 -4.60 6.04 15.27
CA THR A 555 -4.07 6.42 13.96
C THR A 555 -2.73 5.74 13.83
N VAL A 556 -2.69 4.47 13.44
CA VAL A 556 -1.41 3.79 13.13
C VAL A 556 -0.84 4.35 11.83
N LEU A 557 0.48 4.51 11.76
CA LEU A 557 1.18 5.03 10.57
C LEU A 557 1.36 3.96 9.51
N GLY A 558 1.67 2.74 9.95
CA GLY A 558 2.01 1.64 9.09
C GLY A 558 2.40 0.42 9.90
N ILE A 559 2.91 -0.58 9.19
CA ILE A 559 3.33 -1.85 9.75
C ILE A 559 4.74 -2.17 9.28
N ALA A 560 5.61 -2.55 10.21
CA ALA A 560 6.94 -3.07 9.93
C ALA A 560 6.86 -4.50 9.39
N PHE A 561 7.91 -4.96 8.69
CA PHE A 561 7.93 -6.33 8.16
C PHE A 561 7.92 -7.43 9.23
N ASN A 562 8.25 -7.10 10.47
CA ASN A 562 8.08 -8.00 11.62
C ASN A 562 6.70 -7.92 12.27
N GLY A 563 5.75 -7.24 11.63
CA GLY A 563 4.37 -7.17 12.07
C GLY A 563 4.10 -6.22 13.23
N VAL A 564 5.09 -5.43 13.68
CA VAL A 564 4.93 -4.41 14.72
C VAL A 564 4.43 -3.09 14.13
N ASN A 565 3.60 -2.39 14.90
CA ASN A 565 3.06 -1.08 14.53
C ASN A 565 4.12 0.03 14.47
N PHE A 566 4.06 0.86 13.43
CA PHE A 566 4.61 2.22 13.47
C PHE A 566 3.53 3.19 13.96
N GLU A 567 3.78 3.89 15.06
CA GLU A 567 2.82 4.80 15.68
C GLU A 567 3.19 6.28 15.48
N PRO A 568 2.22 7.20 15.57
CA PRO A 568 2.48 8.64 15.56
C PRO A 568 3.38 9.07 16.71
N PRO A 569 3.95 10.28 16.64
CA PRO A 569 4.80 10.83 17.69
C PRO A 569 4.29 10.54 19.11
N ALA A 570 5.15 9.96 19.95
CA ALA A 570 4.83 9.74 21.34
C ALA A 570 4.45 11.08 22.00
N PRO A 571 3.45 11.11 22.90
CA PRO A 571 3.00 12.34 23.55
C PRO A 571 3.97 12.75 24.68
N VAL A 572 5.22 13.07 24.33
CA VAL A 572 6.31 13.41 25.26
C VAL A 572 5.89 14.51 26.24
N ASP A 573 5.21 15.56 25.77
CA ASP A 573 4.68 16.62 26.64
C ASP A 573 3.77 16.08 27.77
N ALA A 574 2.93 15.09 27.47
CA ALA A 574 2.01 14.50 28.44
C ALA A 574 2.73 13.58 29.42
N ILE A 575 3.74 12.84 28.94
CA ILE A 575 4.62 12.00 29.76
C ILE A 575 5.37 12.88 30.78
N LEU A 576 6.07 13.92 30.28
CA LEU A 576 6.86 14.81 31.12
C LEU A 576 6.01 15.63 32.10
N ALA A 577 4.73 15.90 31.82
CA ALA A 577 3.84 16.63 32.71
C ALA A 577 3.59 15.95 34.07
N ALA A 578 3.75 14.62 34.14
CA ALA A 578 3.66 13.85 35.38
C ALA A 578 5.03 13.64 36.06
N TYR A 579 6.11 14.23 35.53
CA TYR A 579 7.49 13.91 35.89
C TYR A 579 7.79 12.41 35.72
N THR A 580 7.18 11.77 34.72
CA THR A 580 7.51 10.38 34.36
C THR A 580 8.42 10.36 33.14
N LEU A 581 9.26 9.33 33.06
CA LEU A 581 10.06 9.03 31.87
C LEU A 581 9.54 7.72 31.31
N ALA A 582 9.28 7.60 30.01
CA ALA A 582 8.76 6.37 29.41
C ALA A 582 9.65 5.92 28.24
N PRO A 583 10.87 5.43 28.54
CA PRO A 583 11.88 5.15 27.52
C PRO A 583 11.36 4.23 26.41
N PHE A 584 11.91 4.42 25.22
CA PHE A 584 11.87 3.41 24.18
C PHE A 584 13.03 2.44 24.41
N ASP A 585 12.97 1.24 23.88
CA ASP A 585 14.15 0.37 23.80
C ASP A 585 15.04 0.81 22.63
N ASP A 586 16.19 0.15 22.47
CA ASP A 586 17.14 0.45 21.40
C ASP A 586 16.56 0.25 19.99
N ALA A 587 15.49 -0.56 19.87
CA ALA A 587 14.74 -0.72 18.63
C ALA A 587 13.76 0.43 18.35
N GLY A 588 13.68 1.43 19.24
CA GLY A 588 12.82 2.61 19.10
C GLY A 588 11.36 2.36 19.47
N GLY A 589 11.08 1.26 20.20
CA GLY A 589 9.74 0.85 20.58
C GLY A 589 9.51 0.75 22.08
N HIS A 590 8.24 0.75 22.48
CA HIS A 590 7.86 0.49 23.87
C HIS A 590 6.49 -0.16 23.97
N ILE A 591 6.13 -0.57 25.19
CA ILE A 591 4.86 -1.23 25.48
C ILE A 591 3.85 -0.24 26.06
N ASN A 592 2.62 -0.26 25.55
CA ASN A 592 1.46 0.33 26.22
C ASN A 592 0.32 -0.69 26.42
N PRO A 593 -0.60 -0.51 27.39
CA PRO A 593 -1.66 -1.48 27.68
C PRO A 593 -2.68 -1.68 26.54
N HIS A 594 -2.76 -0.76 25.58
CA HIS A 594 -3.79 -0.76 24.55
C HIS A 594 -3.32 -1.40 23.23
N ASN A 595 -2.08 -1.12 22.84
CA ASN A 595 -1.49 -1.41 21.53
C ASN A 595 -0.31 -2.40 21.62
N GLY A 596 0.03 -2.85 22.84
CA GLY A 596 1.18 -3.73 23.04
C GLY A 596 2.50 -3.02 22.70
N TYR A 597 3.45 -3.78 22.16
CA TYR A 597 4.73 -3.26 21.67
C TYR A 597 4.56 -2.55 20.32
N HIS A 598 5.14 -1.35 20.18
CA HIS A 598 5.04 -0.52 18.97
C HIS A 598 6.21 0.47 18.87
N TYR A 599 6.56 0.85 17.66
CA TYR A 599 7.67 1.76 17.37
C TYR A 599 7.23 3.22 17.24
N HIS A 600 8.05 4.12 17.80
CA HIS A 600 7.98 5.57 17.59
C HIS A 600 9.18 6.11 16.82
N ALA A 601 10.25 5.33 16.73
CA ALA A 601 11.46 5.63 15.99
C ALA A 601 11.94 4.40 15.21
N VAL A 602 12.66 4.65 14.11
CA VAL A 602 13.33 3.62 13.32
C VAL A 602 14.83 3.72 13.60
N THR A 603 15.40 2.69 14.20
CA THR A 603 16.79 2.67 14.67
C THR A 603 17.67 1.61 14.00
N GLY A 604 17.14 0.91 12.98
CA GLY A 604 17.85 -0.14 12.24
C GLY A 604 17.72 -1.55 12.83
N HIS A 605 16.82 -1.76 13.79
CA HIS A 605 16.55 -3.07 14.39
C HIS A 605 15.42 -3.86 13.71
N THR A 606 14.57 -3.19 12.94
CA THR A 606 13.47 -3.82 12.18
C THR A 606 14.02 -4.57 10.97
N LYS A 607 13.35 -5.65 10.54
CA LYS A 607 13.66 -6.30 9.26
C LYS A 607 13.72 -5.29 8.11
N GLU A 608 14.86 -5.29 7.43
CA GLU A 608 15.18 -4.42 6.31
C GLU A 608 15.29 -5.22 5.01
N ILE A 609 14.68 -4.72 3.95
CA ILE A 609 14.84 -5.24 2.59
C ILE A 609 15.80 -4.32 1.85
N ALA A 610 17.04 -4.78 1.70
CA ALA A 610 18.08 -4.08 0.99
C ALA A 610 17.65 -3.73 -0.44
N GLN A 611 18.08 -2.57 -0.92
CA GLN A 611 17.77 -2.09 -2.26
C GLN A 611 18.99 -2.28 -3.18
N PRO A 612 18.85 -2.92 -4.35
CA PRO A 612 19.99 -3.25 -5.21
C PRO A 612 20.82 -2.05 -5.72
N ASP A 613 20.25 -0.84 -5.70
CA ASP A 613 20.87 0.42 -6.12
C ASP A 613 21.49 1.22 -4.96
N GLY A 614 21.54 0.66 -3.74
CA GLY A 614 22.10 1.30 -2.55
C GLY A 614 21.18 2.34 -1.90
N HIS A 615 19.91 2.42 -2.33
CA HIS A 615 18.90 3.24 -1.68
C HIS A 615 18.62 2.77 -0.24
N ALA A 616 17.97 3.62 0.56
CA ALA A 616 17.52 3.24 1.90
C ALA A 616 16.76 1.91 1.86
N PRO A 617 16.99 1.00 2.82
CA PRO A 617 16.28 -0.27 2.87
C PRO A 617 14.81 -0.05 3.18
N MET A 618 13.96 -0.92 2.64
CA MET A 618 12.53 -0.91 2.94
C MET A 618 12.29 -1.59 4.28
N ILE A 619 11.47 -0.99 5.14
CA ILE A 619 11.21 -1.46 6.52
C ILE A 619 9.76 -1.88 6.75
N GLY A 620 8.86 -1.50 5.84
CA GLY A 620 7.44 -1.82 5.96
C GLY A 620 6.58 -1.07 4.97
N TYR A 621 5.29 -0.99 5.30
CA TYR A 621 4.29 -0.27 4.51
C TYR A 621 3.52 0.73 5.38
N ALA A 622 3.32 1.93 4.84
CA ALA A 622 2.38 2.89 5.41
C ALA A 622 0.93 2.39 5.24
N MET A 623 0.00 2.89 6.06
CA MET A 623 -1.41 2.45 5.99
C MET A 623 -2.12 2.77 4.68
N ASP A 624 -1.57 3.69 3.89
CA ASP A 624 -2.03 4.01 2.55
C ASP A 624 -1.38 3.16 1.45
N GLY A 625 -0.57 2.17 1.86
CA GLY A 625 0.05 1.12 1.05
C GLY A 625 1.34 1.52 0.36
N TYR A 626 1.80 2.77 0.49
CA TYR A 626 3.11 3.16 -0.01
C TYR A 626 4.22 2.53 0.84
N GLY A 627 5.35 2.22 0.20
CA GLY A 627 6.50 1.70 0.90
C GLY A 627 7.06 2.68 1.91
N LEU A 628 7.48 2.16 3.06
CA LEU A 628 8.17 2.91 4.10
C LEU A 628 9.62 2.43 4.16
N PHE A 629 10.54 3.36 4.04
CA PHE A 629 11.97 3.13 3.97
C PHE A 629 12.69 3.72 5.18
N ALA A 630 13.87 3.19 5.50
CA ALA A 630 14.71 3.72 6.56
C ALA A 630 15.14 5.18 6.27
N HIS A 631 15.65 5.85 7.31
CA HIS A 631 16.06 7.25 7.23
C HIS A 631 17.24 7.49 6.28
N THR A 632 18.20 6.56 6.27
CA THR A 632 19.44 6.67 5.50
C THR A 632 19.55 5.59 4.44
N SER A 633 20.15 5.96 3.32
CA SER A 633 20.65 5.03 2.30
C SER A 633 21.80 4.17 2.81
N GLU A 634 22.21 3.16 2.05
CA GLU A 634 23.29 2.24 2.43
C GLU A 634 24.62 2.98 2.68
N ASP A 635 24.86 4.10 1.97
CA ASP A 635 26.04 4.96 2.15
C ASP A 635 25.93 5.96 3.32
N GLY A 636 24.83 5.91 4.07
CA GLY A 636 24.53 6.83 5.18
C GLY A 636 23.97 8.19 4.75
N SER A 637 23.72 8.40 3.45
CA SER A 637 23.10 9.64 2.97
C SER A 637 21.61 9.70 3.33
N VAL A 638 21.11 10.93 3.56
CA VAL A 638 19.69 11.20 3.80
C VAL A 638 19.10 11.83 2.53
N PRO A 639 17.90 11.42 2.09
CA PRO A 639 17.22 12.06 0.96
C PRO A 639 16.99 13.56 1.20
N THR A 640 17.35 14.39 0.22
CA THR A 640 17.26 15.87 0.34
C THR A 640 16.04 16.48 -0.34
N ASP A 641 15.23 15.66 -1.01
CA ASP A 641 14.12 16.06 -1.88
C ASP A 641 12.76 15.54 -1.40
N LEU A 642 12.65 15.21 -0.11
CA LEU A 642 11.39 14.79 0.51
C LEU A 642 10.34 15.91 0.51
N ASP A 643 9.09 15.54 0.26
CA ASP A 643 7.92 16.39 0.32
C ASP A 643 7.46 16.67 1.78
N GLU A 644 6.35 17.39 1.95
CA GLU A 644 5.82 17.71 3.27
C GLU A 644 5.37 16.50 4.10
N CYS A 645 5.18 15.33 3.47
CA CYS A 645 4.80 14.08 4.12
C CYS A 645 6.02 13.29 4.61
N GLY A 646 7.21 13.60 4.09
CA GLY A 646 8.43 12.83 4.28
C GLY A 646 8.66 11.77 3.21
N GLY A 647 8.08 11.93 2.01
CA GLY A 647 8.30 11.01 0.89
C GLY A 647 8.69 11.70 -0.41
N HIS A 648 9.06 10.93 -1.42
CA HIS A 648 9.36 11.43 -2.76
C HIS A 648 9.04 10.35 -3.80
N SER A 649 9.36 10.56 -5.08
CA SER A 649 9.12 9.57 -6.13
C SER A 649 10.34 9.36 -7.02
N ASP A 650 10.59 8.10 -7.37
CA ASP A 650 11.56 7.70 -8.39
C ASP A 650 10.95 6.68 -9.37
N GLY A 651 11.68 6.32 -10.44
CA GLY A 651 11.19 5.38 -11.46
C GLY A 651 11.29 3.90 -11.10
N ILE A 652 11.84 3.55 -9.94
CA ILE A 652 12.01 2.18 -9.45
C ILE A 652 10.90 1.85 -8.45
N ARG A 653 10.71 2.69 -7.44
CA ARG A 653 9.82 2.52 -6.28
C ARG A 653 8.51 3.27 -6.45
N GLY A 654 8.49 4.28 -7.31
CA GLY A 654 7.42 5.25 -7.33
C GLY A 654 7.42 6.14 -6.10
N TYR A 655 6.24 6.64 -5.71
CA TYR A 655 6.11 7.39 -4.47
C TYR A 655 6.34 6.47 -3.27
N HIS A 656 7.19 6.90 -2.33
CA HIS A 656 7.47 6.17 -1.10
C HIS A 656 7.93 7.14 0.00
N TYR A 657 7.81 6.69 1.24
CA TYR A 657 8.20 7.45 2.42
C TYR A 657 9.57 7.05 2.94
N HIS A 658 10.26 7.99 3.56
CA HIS A 658 11.38 7.73 4.44
C HIS A 658 10.99 8.02 5.88
N ALA A 659 11.43 7.15 6.77
CA ALA A 659 11.38 7.41 8.20
C ALA A 659 12.17 8.70 8.53
N GLY A 660 11.62 9.54 9.38
CA GLY A 660 12.35 10.65 9.98
C GLY A 660 13.50 10.15 10.86
N ALA A 661 14.44 11.05 11.18
CA ALA A 661 15.51 10.72 12.11
C ALA A 661 14.90 10.31 13.47
N ALA A 662 15.48 9.28 14.11
CA ALA A 662 14.92 8.69 15.33
C ALA A 662 14.59 9.74 16.41
N GLY A 663 15.49 10.69 16.66
CA GLY A 663 15.31 11.76 17.66
C GLY A 663 14.18 12.76 17.36
N GLU A 664 13.67 12.82 16.12
CA GLU A 664 12.55 13.71 15.76
C GLU A 664 11.20 13.26 16.36
N ASN A 665 11.14 12.03 16.92
CA ASN A 665 9.91 11.40 17.40
C ASN A 665 8.81 11.46 16.32
N ARG A 666 9.18 11.13 15.08
CA ARG A 666 8.31 11.29 13.91
C ARG A 666 8.78 10.43 12.74
N ILE A 667 8.05 9.34 12.49
CA ILE A 667 8.36 8.43 11.37
C ILE A 667 7.91 9.05 10.05
N ILE A 668 6.63 9.40 9.90
CA ILE A 668 6.11 10.14 8.75
C ILE A 668 5.19 11.29 9.20
N ARG A 669 4.96 12.27 8.33
CA ARG A 669 4.20 13.50 8.68
C ARG A 669 2.76 13.47 8.19
N ALA A 670 2.51 12.78 7.09
CA ALA A 670 1.20 12.68 6.45
C ALA A 670 1.12 11.47 5.53
N PHE A 671 -0.10 11.11 5.13
CA PHE A 671 -0.35 10.18 4.04
C PHE A 671 -0.60 10.94 2.73
N ARG A 672 0.09 10.54 1.66
CA ARG A 672 -0.19 10.85 0.26
C ARG A 672 -1.21 9.92 -0.36
N GLY A 673 -1.41 8.73 0.17
CA GLY A 673 -2.47 7.84 -0.27
C GLY A 673 -3.74 7.97 0.57
N ILE A 674 -4.77 7.22 0.22
CA ILE A 674 -5.95 7.03 1.09
C ILE A 674 -5.60 5.89 2.06
N PRO A 675 -5.45 6.15 3.37
CA PRO A 675 -5.10 5.10 4.32
C PRO A 675 -6.25 4.11 4.47
N GLY A 676 -5.89 2.83 4.68
CA GLY A 676 -6.82 1.82 5.12
C GLY A 676 -7.09 1.92 6.62
N THR A 677 -7.24 0.79 7.31
CA THR A 677 -7.66 0.77 8.72
C THR A 677 -6.88 -0.26 9.53
N MET A 678 -6.82 -0.06 10.84
CA MET A 678 -6.32 -1.05 11.78
C MET A 678 -7.36 -1.30 12.87
N SER A 679 -7.50 -2.57 13.25
CA SER A 679 -8.37 -2.99 14.33
C SER A 679 -7.69 -4.07 15.17
N VAL A 680 -8.13 -4.22 16.41
CA VAL A 680 -7.56 -5.19 17.35
C VAL A 680 -8.61 -6.23 17.71
N GLU A 681 -8.33 -7.49 17.41
CA GLU A 681 -9.11 -8.64 17.86
C GLU A 681 -8.54 -9.13 19.20
N ARG A 682 -9.33 -8.94 20.27
CA ARG A 682 -8.93 -9.32 21.63
C ARG A 682 -9.38 -10.74 21.95
N PRO A 683 -8.58 -11.53 22.71
CA PRO A 683 -9.03 -12.83 23.22
C PRO A 683 -10.32 -12.68 24.03
N ALA A 684 -11.20 -13.68 23.98
CA ALA A 684 -12.37 -13.71 24.85
C ALA A 684 -11.91 -13.64 26.33
N PRO A 685 -12.57 -12.85 27.19
CA PRO A 685 -12.17 -12.74 28.59
C PRO A 685 -12.19 -14.13 29.23
N ARG A 686 -11.09 -14.52 29.88
CA ARG A 686 -11.06 -15.74 30.69
C ARG A 686 -12.18 -15.62 31.71
N SER A 687 -13.13 -16.56 31.70
CA SER A 687 -14.11 -16.68 32.77
C SER A 687 -13.34 -16.80 34.08
N GLN A 688 -13.47 -15.82 34.96
CA GLN A 688 -12.99 -15.99 36.33
C GLN A 688 -13.66 -17.24 36.90
N PRO A 689 -12.93 -18.15 37.57
CA PRO A 689 -13.58 -19.16 38.37
C PRO A 689 -14.41 -18.41 39.42
N ASP A 690 -15.71 -18.71 39.48
CA ASP A 690 -16.59 -18.20 40.52
C ASP A 690 -15.95 -18.48 41.90
N GLU A 691 -15.63 -17.43 42.66
CA GLU A 691 -15.23 -17.53 44.08
C GLU A 691 -16.43 -17.84 44.99
#